data_AF-A0AAW6CEY8-F1
#
_entry.id   AF-A0AAW6CEY8-F1
#
_cell.length_a   1.000
_cell.length_b   1.000
_cell.length_c   1.000
_cell.angle_alpha   90.00
_cell.angle_beta   90.00
_cell.angle_gamma   90.00
#
_symmetry.space_group_name_H-M   'P 1'
#
loop_
_entity.id
_entity.type
_entity.pdbx_description
1 polymer ?
#
loop_
_entity_poly.entity_id
_entity_poly.type
_entity_poly.pdbx_seq_one_letter_code
_entity_poly.pdbx_strand_id
1 'polypeptide(L)'
;MRTQTEQNERTLEEVAPGERGVILQVGNENGPVKRRLVDMGLTPGTEVTVRKVAPFGDPVELNLRGYELSLRKADAAQIRVATGAEGERRAQTRRRRIGMVQHIPDEETLRRMDADHAHEAAEHGGVPDYASHDTREMKLALVGNPNCGKTTLFNALTGSNQYVGNWPGVTVEKKEGRAQVEGKSVTVVDLPGIYSLSPYSMEEIVARDFIVGERPDAIIDIIDATNIERNLYLTAQLLELERPMVIALNFMDEVEKHGDHIDVAGLSKALGVPVIPITARSGENIQTLLEAAHRQMHVGVTIEPDDLYDGFTHQIHHKVGELIHDKAYAAHIPAHWASIKLIEGDALVEKALGLSQRERDELEAVCREYEGAYDLGDRETLIADARYQFIQTVVAQCVRRGRPLGAPTLSDRIDAIVTHKVLAIPVFLLMMLCMFALTFGPGQMLADGVDALIGGWFAGGVRSLLAAAGTAPWVEALLVDGVIAGVGGVLTFLPQIAILFLFLSFLEDSGYMARAAFIMDRLLRRFGLSGKAFIPMLMGFGCTVPAVMGARTMENEKDRRMTIMLVPFMSCSARLPVYGLLTAAFFPQYGGLVVFSLYLLGLLFAIGSGILLKKLVFQGEPAAFVLELPPYRLPTLKNIALHVWEKVKGFLVKAGTLILAMSVLLWFLQSFGFEGGTFGMVSSEESSILGFVGGLLAPLFAPLGFGTWQAAVALLTGLVAKEMVVSSMSMFYGFSVTASGAAIAAALGGTFQSPLAAYSFLVFVLLYVPCVAAVSTIRKEMNSTKWTLASIGWQLGAAWLGSFLVYQLGSLVLRVIGC
;
A
#
# COMPACT_ATOMS: atom_id res chain seq x y z
N MET A 1 38.68 -14.67 27.56
CA MET A 1 39.20 -13.91 26.40
C MET A 1 38.66 -14.58 25.16
N ARG A 2 37.78 -13.91 24.39
CA ARG A 2 37.35 -14.41 23.07
C ARG A 2 38.57 -14.42 22.12
N THR A 3 38.70 -15.41 21.26
CA THR A 3 39.79 -15.48 20.25
C THR A 3 39.71 -14.29 19.28
N GLN A 4 40.82 -13.89 18.63
CA GLN A 4 40.80 -12.79 17.64
C GLN A 4 39.78 -13.01 16.50
N THR A 5 39.51 -14.26 16.15
CA THR A 5 38.49 -14.66 15.16
C THR A 5 37.06 -14.40 15.67
N GLU A 6 36.79 -14.64 16.96
CA GLU A 6 35.49 -14.35 17.61
C GLU A 6 35.24 -12.86 17.87
N GLN A 7 36.28 -12.01 17.78
CA GLN A 7 36.12 -10.55 17.95
C GLN A 7 35.64 -9.84 16.67
N ASN A 8 35.86 -10.44 15.51
CA ASN A 8 35.54 -9.89 14.19
C ASN A 8 34.23 -10.42 13.59
N GLU A 9 33.62 -11.44 14.18
CA GLU A 9 32.28 -11.92 13.83
C GLU A 9 31.25 -11.31 14.78
N ARG A 10 30.27 -10.61 14.20
CA ARG A 10 29.20 -9.92 14.93
C ARG A 10 27.88 -10.09 14.21
N THR A 11 26.79 -9.66 14.82
CA THR A 11 25.52 -9.53 14.10
C THR A 11 25.49 -8.21 13.35
N LEU A 12 24.67 -8.13 12.30
CA LEU A 12 24.52 -6.89 11.52
C LEU A 12 23.93 -5.74 12.36
N GLU A 13 23.19 -6.05 13.42
CA GLU A 13 22.72 -5.06 14.40
C GLU A 13 23.88 -4.34 15.12
N GLU A 14 24.99 -5.04 15.36
CA GLU A 14 26.15 -4.53 16.11
C GLU A 14 27.12 -3.71 15.25
N VAL A 15 26.94 -3.68 13.93
CA VAL A 15 27.78 -2.93 12.99
C VAL A 15 27.46 -1.43 13.09
N ALA A 16 28.49 -0.61 13.27
CA ALA A 16 28.30 0.82 13.45
C ALA A 16 27.93 1.52 12.11
N PRO A 17 27.17 2.63 12.14
CA PRO A 17 26.96 3.44 10.94
C PRO A 17 28.28 3.89 10.31
N GLY A 18 28.44 3.67 9.01
CA GLY A 18 29.64 3.89 8.22
C GLY A 18 30.58 2.68 8.15
N GLU A 19 30.39 1.66 8.98
CA GLU A 19 31.19 0.44 8.98
C GLU A 19 30.70 -0.56 7.91
N ARG A 20 31.65 -1.31 7.35
CA ARG A 20 31.41 -2.36 6.36
C ARG A 20 31.51 -3.74 7.01
N GLY A 21 30.62 -4.63 6.62
CA GLY A 21 30.63 -6.04 6.99
C GLY A 21 30.42 -6.93 5.77
N VAL A 22 30.87 -8.17 5.87
CA VAL A 22 30.61 -9.21 4.87
C VAL A 22 29.71 -10.25 5.50
N ILE A 23 28.57 -10.54 4.86
CA ILE A 23 27.60 -11.51 5.39
C ILE A 23 28.27 -12.88 5.47
N LEU A 24 28.12 -13.54 6.60
CA LEU A 24 28.57 -14.92 6.82
C LEU A 24 27.41 -15.89 6.72
N GLN A 25 26.27 -15.49 7.28
CA GLN A 25 25.09 -16.32 7.37
C GLN A 25 23.88 -15.41 7.56
N VAL A 26 22.78 -15.74 6.88
CA VAL A 26 21.45 -15.20 7.19
C VAL A 26 20.73 -16.24 8.04
N GLY A 27 20.11 -15.80 9.14
CA GLY A 27 19.59 -16.66 10.20
C GLY A 27 18.70 -17.81 9.71
N ASN A 28 18.68 -18.89 10.51
CA ASN A 28 18.08 -20.19 10.21
C ASN A 28 16.66 -20.36 10.78
N GLU A 29 15.97 -19.29 11.16
CA GLU A 29 14.56 -19.39 11.53
C GLU A 29 13.77 -19.53 10.22
N ASN A 30 13.53 -20.77 9.80
CA ASN A 30 12.71 -21.13 8.65
C ASN A 30 11.44 -20.29 8.63
N GLY A 31 11.30 -19.43 7.61
CA GLY A 31 10.12 -18.59 7.46
C GLY A 31 10.22 -17.62 6.28
N PRO A 32 9.09 -16.98 5.92
CA PRO A 32 9.00 -16.05 4.78
C PRO A 32 10.00 -14.88 4.86
N VAL A 33 10.48 -14.53 6.05
CA VAL A 33 11.42 -13.44 6.29
C VAL A 33 12.80 -13.76 5.70
N LYS A 34 13.35 -14.94 5.99
CA LYS A 34 14.67 -15.35 5.52
C LYS A 34 14.73 -15.36 4.00
N ARG A 35 13.79 -16.05 3.37
CA ARG A 35 13.69 -16.14 1.91
C ARG A 35 13.56 -14.75 1.27
N ARG A 36 12.76 -13.85 1.87
CA ARG A 36 12.68 -12.45 1.41
C ARG A 36 13.99 -11.68 1.57
N LEU A 37 14.75 -11.85 2.65
CA LEU A 37 16.06 -11.20 2.82
C LEU A 37 17.06 -11.68 1.76
N VAL A 38 17.07 -12.99 1.51
CA VAL A 38 17.93 -13.64 0.51
C VAL A 38 17.55 -13.22 -0.92
N ASP A 39 16.26 -13.15 -1.26
CA ASP A 39 15.73 -12.61 -2.53
C ASP A 39 16.04 -11.11 -2.73
N MET A 40 16.38 -10.41 -1.66
CA MET A 40 16.86 -9.03 -1.69
C MET A 40 18.40 -8.97 -1.77
N GLY A 41 19.09 -10.09 -1.83
CA GLY A 41 20.54 -10.14 -2.06
C GLY A 41 21.39 -10.04 -0.81
N LEU A 42 20.77 -10.21 0.36
CA LEU A 42 21.49 -10.55 1.59
C LEU A 42 21.90 -12.02 1.52
N THR A 43 22.84 -12.36 0.64
CA THR A 43 23.44 -13.69 0.58
C THR A 43 24.79 -13.66 1.28
N PRO A 44 25.25 -14.79 1.88
CA PRO A 44 26.59 -14.86 2.43
C PRO A 44 27.65 -14.40 1.41
N GLY A 45 28.73 -13.82 1.88
CA GLY A 45 29.78 -13.23 1.07
C GLY A 45 29.46 -11.86 0.46
N THR A 46 28.23 -11.37 0.58
CA THR A 46 27.86 -10.02 0.15
C THR A 46 28.46 -8.97 1.09
N GLU A 47 29.10 -7.94 0.53
CA GLU A 47 29.56 -6.75 1.26
C GLU A 47 28.36 -5.83 1.54
N VAL A 48 28.15 -5.51 2.80
CA VAL A 48 27.09 -4.63 3.28
C VAL A 48 27.70 -3.48 4.08
N THR A 49 27.20 -2.27 3.86
CA THR A 49 27.61 -1.09 4.64
C THR A 49 26.42 -0.58 5.43
N VAL A 50 26.54 -0.44 6.75
CA VAL A 50 25.46 0.19 7.53
C VAL A 50 25.52 1.69 7.25
N ARG A 51 24.48 2.23 6.62
CA ARG A 51 24.41 3.66 6.25
C ARG A 51 24.02 4.50 7.46
N LYS A 52 22.88 4.15 8.06
CA LYS A 52 22.28 4.88 9.17
C LYS A 52 21.32 3.99 9.95
N VAL A 53 20.92 4.47 11.12
CA VAL A 53 19.87 3.87 11.93
C VAL A 53 18.80 4.93 12.13
N ALA A 54 17.52 4.55 12.07
CA ALA A 54 16.41 5.46 12.27
C ALA A 54 16.54 6.25 13.58
N PRO A 55 15.90 7.44 13.70
CA PRO A 55 15.96 8.28 14.90
C PRO A 55 15.63 7.55 16.20
N PHE A 56 14.66 6.64 16.14
CA PHE A 56 14.29 5.80 17.26
C PHE A 56 15.13 4.52 17.34
N GLY A 57 16.28 4.41 16.71
CA GLY A 57 17.19 3.27 16.85
C GLY A 57 16.81 1.99 16.10
N ASP A 58 15.70 1.93 15.36
CA ASP A 58 15.21 0.80 14.54
C ASP A 58 14.18 1.38 13.54
N PRO A 59 14.17 1.05 12.24
CA PRO A 59 15.03 0.11 11.48
C PRO A 59 16.44 0.62 11.15
N VAL A 60 17.29 -0.29 10.66
CA VAL A 60 18.65 -0.05 10.17
C VAL A 60 18.62 0.02 8.65
N GLU A 61 19.36 0.96 8.09
CA GLU A 61 19.51 1.14 6.65
C GLU A 61 20.90 0.66 6.21
N LEU A 62 20.92 -0.22 5.22
CA LEU A 62 22.11 -0.80 4.63
C LEU A 62 22.28 -0.36 3.19
N ASN A 63 23.52 -0.23 2.75
CA ASN A 63 23.85 -0.28 1.34
C ASN A 63 24.39 -1.69 1.01
N LEU A 64 23.82 -2.33 0.00
CA LEU A 64 24.29 -3.58 -0.57
C LEU A 64 24.04 -3.56 -2.07
N ARG A 65 24.93 -4.16 -2.87
CA ARG A 65 24.71 -4.37 -4.32
C ARG A 65 24.26 -3.11 -5.08
N GLY A 66 24.77 -1.95 -4.67
CA GLY A 66 24.48 -0.66 -5.29
C GLY A 66 23.15 0.00 -4.91
N TYR A 67 22.38 -0.55 -3.96
CA TYR A 67 21.09 -0.01 -3.54
C TYR A 67 20.91 0.04 -2.02
N GLU A 68 19.89 0.78 -1.57
CA GLU A 68 19.62 1.01 -0.15
C GLU A 68 18.44 0.15 0.35
N LEU A 69 18.68 -0.61 1.40
CA LEU A 69 17.73 -1.54 2.01
C LEU A 69 17.54 -1.22 3.48
N SER A 70 16.29 -0.98 3.88
CA SER A 70 15.92 -0.86 5.29
C SER A 70 15.40 -2.20 5.81
N LEU A 71 15.98 -2.68 6.91
CA LEU A 71 15.54 -3.86 7.64
C LEU A 71 15.44 -3.59 9.14
N ARG A 72 14.63 -4.37 9.84
CA ARG A 72 14.47 -4.22 11.29
C ARG A 72 15.73 -4.70 12.00
N LYS A 73 16.01 -4.14 13.18
CA LYS A 73 17.06 -4.66 14.05
C LYS A 73 16.87 -6.11 14.45
N ALA A 74 15.62 -6.54 14.66
CA ALA A 74 15.32 -7.94 14.96
C ALA A 74 15.71 -8.88 13.81
N ASP A 75 15.57 -8.42 12.57
CA ASP A 75 15.97 -9.18 11.37
C ASP A 75 17.49 -9.08 11.18
N ALA A 76 18.09 -7.90 11.42
CA ALA A 76 19.53 -7.69 11.37
C ALA A 76 20.30 -8.50 12.44
N ALA A 77 19.70 -8.72 13.61
CA ALA A 77 20.27 -9.54 14.68
C ALA A 77 20.45 -11.01 14.25
N GLN A 78 19.68 -11.47 13.27
CA GLN A 78 19.75 -12.82 12.73
C GLN A 78 20.82 -12.96 11.63
N ILE A 79 21.41 -11.85 11.17
CA ILE A 79 22.42 -11.85 10.11
C ILE A 79 23.79 -11.76 10.75
N ARG A 80 24.62 -12.79 10.56
CA ARG A 80 26.02 -12.79 11.00
C ARG A 80 26.89 -12.15 9.94
N VAL A 81 27.82 -11.30 10.38
CA VAL A 81 28.75 -10.58 9.52
C VAL A 81 30.17 -10.62 10.07
N ALA A 82 31.15 -10.64 9.17
CA ALA A 82 32.56 -10.40 9.47
C ALA A 82 32.93 -8.96 9.14
N THR A 83 33.57 -8.23 10.05
CA THR A 83 34.06 -6.86 9.80
C THR A 83 35.59 -6.79 9.77
N GLY A 84 36.14 -5.67 9.30
CA GLY A 84 37.58 -5.42 9.22
C GLY A 84 38.34 -6.34 8.25
N ALA A 85 39.59 -6.66 8.58
CA ALA A 85 40.50 -7.43 7.71
C ALA A 85 40.01 -8.86 7.42
N GLU A 86 39.18 -9.43 8.29
CA GLU A 86 38.58 -10.75 8.05
C GLU A 86 37.48 -10.69 7.00
N GLY A 87 36.62 -9.66 7.07
CA GLY A 87 35.63 -9.38 6.02
C GLY A 87 36.30 -9.16 4.67
N GLU A 88 37.35 -8.33 4.60
CA GLU A 88 38.09 -8.07 3.36
C GLU A 88 38.72 -9.33 2.77
N ARG A 89 39.33 -10.20 3.61
CA ARG A 89 39.90 -11.48 3.15
C ARG A 89 38.83 -12.41 2.60
N ARG A 90 37.66 -12.50 3.24
CA ARG A 90 36.55 -13.34 2.76
C ARG A 90 35.91 -12.78 1.49
N ALA A 91 35.73 -11.47 1.38
CA ALA A 91 35.29 -10.81 0.15
C ALA A 91 36.27 -11.04 -1.00
N GLN A 92 37.58 -10.92 -0.77
CA GLN A 92 38.61 -11.20 -1.77
C GLN A 92 38.65 -12.67 -2.17
N THR A 93 38.51 -13.59 -1.21
CA THR A 93 38.43 -15.04 -1.48
C THR A 93 37.23 -15.35 -2.35
N ARG A 94 36.07 -14.72 -2.09
CA ARG A 94 34.86 -14.89 -2.89
C ARG A 94 34.97 -14.28 -4.29
N ARG A 95 35.53 -13.06 -4.42
CA ARG A 95 35.85 -12.46 -5.74
C ARG A 95 36.78 -13.35 -6.58
N ARG A 96 37.62 -14.16 -5.92
CA ARG A 96 38.49 -15.16 -6.57
C ARG A 96 37.82 -16.53 -6.78
N ARG A 97 36.72 -16.83 -6.07
CA ARG A 97 35.92 -18.07 -6.15
C ARG A 97 34.74 -17.97 -7.13
N ILE A 98 34.74 -16.99 -8.03
CA ILE A 98 33.80 -16.97 -9.16
C ILE A 98 34.10 -18.24 -9.98
N GLY A 99 33.22 -19.25 -9.89
CA GLY A 99 33.36 -20.52 -10.60
C GLY A 99 34.30 -21.54 -9.96
N MET A 100 34.03 -22.03 -8.76
CA MET A 100 34.62 -23.30 -8.28
C MET A 100 33.55 -24.39 -8.14
N VAL A 101 33.26 -25.03 -9.27
CA VAL A 101 32.66 -26.37 -9.30
C VAL A 101 33.60 -27.34 -8.59
N GLN A 102 33.17 -27.97 -7.49
CA GLN A 102 33.93 -29.08 -6.87
C GLN A 102 33.68 -30.42 -7.58
N HIS A 103 32.63 -30.50 -8.41
CA HIS A 103 32.28 -31.69 -9.18
C HIS A 103 31.81 -31.30 -10.59
N ILE A 104 32.73 -31.34 -11.55
CA ILE A 104 32.37 -31.23 -12.97
C ILE A 104 31.71 -32.57 -13.32
N PRO A 105 30.46 -32.58 -13.84
CA PRO A 105 29.87 -33.82 -14.34
C PRO A 105 30.84 -34.48 -15.31
N ASP A 106 31.03 -35.79 -15.18
CA ASP A 106 31.85 -36.54 -16.10
C ASP A 106 31.30 -36.42 -17.53
N GLU A 107 32.18 -36.59 -18.52
CA GLU A 107 31.86 -36.37 -19.93
C GLU A 107 30.69 -37.23 -20.43
N GLU A 108 30.43 -38.37 -19.77
CA GLU A 108 29.30 -39.23 -20.06
C GLU A 108 27.97 -38.66 -19.53
N THR A 109 27.97 -38.04 -18.35
CA THR A 109 26.80 -37.36 -17.79
C THR A 109 26.44 -36.13 -18.63
N LEU A 110 27.42 -35.32 -19.05
CA LEU A 110 27.19 -34.20 -19.97
C LEU A 110 26.56 -34.65 -21.30
N ARG A 111 27.08 -35.74 -21.90
CA ARG A 111 26.50 -36.29 -23.14
C ARG A 111 25.10 -36.84 -22.97
N ARG A 112 24.76 -37.40 -21.80
CA ARG A 112 23.40 -37.86 -21.50
C ARG A 112 22.45 -36.68 -21.38
N MET A 113 22.86 -35.62 -20.68
CA MET A 113 22.09 -34.38 -20.56
C MET A 113 21.84 -33.72 -21.93
N ASP A 114 22.87 -33.61 -22.77
CA ASP A 114 22.73 -33.11 -24.15
C ASP A 114 21.77 -33.99 -24.98
N ALA A 115 21.80 -35.31 -24.79
CA ALA A 115 20.93 -36.24 -25.48
C ALA A 115 19.49 -36.18 -24.97
N ASP A 116 19.29 -35.98 -23.66
CA ASP A 116 17.99 -35.84 -23.02
C ASP A 116 17.34 -34.51 -23.45
N HIS A 117 18.09 -33.40 -23.48
CA HIS A 117 17.63 -32.13 -24.06
C HIS A 117 17.27 -32.23 -25.55
N ALA A 118 18.05 -32.99 -26.34
CA ALA A 118 17.74 -33.24 -27.74
C ALA A 118 16.48 -34.12 -27.91
N HIS A 119 16.24 -35.05 -26.99
CA HIS A 119 15.04 -35.88 -26.93
C HIS A 119 13.80 -35.08 -26.51
N GLU A 120 13.93 -34.19 -25.52
CA GLU A 120 12.89 -33.24 -25.08
C GLU A 120 12.41 -32.34 -26.23
N ALA A 121 13.35 -31.76 -26.99
CA ALA A 121 13.03 -30.95 -28.16
C ALA A 121 12.32 -31.75 -29.28
N ALA A 122 12.55 -33.07 -29.36
CA ALA A 122 12.01 -33.93 -30.39
C ALA A 122 10.63 -34.54 -30.04
N GLU A 123 10.40 -34.95 -28.80
CA GLU A 123 9.14 -35.59 -28.38
C GLU A 123 8.09 -34.63 -27.82
N HIS A 124 8.52 -33.49 -27.25
CA HIS A 124 7.64 -32.54 -26.59
C HIS A 124 7.69 -31.13 -27.22
N GLY A 125 8.57 -30.91 -28.20
CA GLY A 125 8.65 -29.73 -29.05
C GLY A 125 7.55 -29.67 -30.12
N GLY A 126 6.28 -29.74 -29.71
CA GLY A 126 5.22 -29.22 -30.58
C GLY A 126 5.49 -27.74 -30.79
N VAL A 127 6.01 -27.35 -31.96
CA VAL A 127 6.25 -25.95 -32.32
C VAL A 127 4.96 -25.19 -32.02
N PRO A 128 4.94 -24.26 -31.05
CA PRO A 128 3.77 -23.42 -30.85
C PRO A 128 3.42 -22.79 -32.19
N ASP A 129 2.15 -22.79 -32.57
CA ASP A 129 1.74 -22.06 -33.76
C ASP A 129 1.89 -20.56 -33.46
N TYR A 130 3.09 -20.05 -33.70
CA TYR A 130 3.47 -18.66 -33.46
C TYR A 130 2.70 -17.69 -34.38
N ALA A 131 2.00 -18.20 -35.39
CA ALA A 131 1.05 -17.45 -36.21
C ALA A 131 -0.38 -17.44 -35.63
N SER A 132 -0.71 -18.35 -34.70
CA SER A 132 -2.04 -18.38 -34.05
C SER A 132 -2.33 -17.11 -33.24
N HIS A 133 -1.30 -16.43 -32.73
CA HIS A 133 -1.44 -15.17 -31.99
C HIS A 133 -2.05 -14.06 -32.84
N ASP A 134 -1.86 -14.06 -34.16
CA ASP A 134 -2.44 -13.09 -35.08
C ASP A 134 -3.94 -13.30 -35.33
N THR A 135 -4.46 -14.46 -34.93
CA THR A 135 -5.87 -14.84 -35.09
C THR A 135 -6.70 -14.65 -33.82
N ARG A 136 -6.06 -14.32 -32.69
CA ARG A 136 -6.70 -14.08 -31.38
C ARG A 136 -6.26 -12.76 -30.77
N GLU A 137 -6.93 -12.34 -29.69
CA GLU A 137 -6.51 -11.16 -28.95
C GLU A 137 -5.17 -11.43 -28.25
N MET A 138 -4.14 -10.65 -28.60
CA MET A 138 -2.81 -10.74 -28.02
C MET A 138 -2.78 -10.09 -26.63
N LYS A 139 -2.12 -10.73 -25.68
CA LYS A 139 -1.93 -10.25 -24.30
C LYS A 139 -0.45 -10.10 -23.96
N LEU A 140 -0.05 -8.87 -23.59
CA LEU A 140 1.28 -8.56 -23.06
C LEU A 140 1.20 -8.30 -21.56
N ALA A 141 2.12 -8.87 -20.79
CA ALA A 141 2.27 -8.58 -19.37
C ALA A 141 3.37 -7.54 -19.14
N LEU A 142 3.07 -6.43 -18.46
CA LEU A 142 4.09 -5.53 -17.93
C LEU A 142 4.48 -5.98 -16.53
N VAL A 143 5.76 -6.30 -16.37
CA VAL A 143 6.35 -6.80 -15.12
C VAL A 143 7.55 -5.93 -14.77
N GLY A 144 7.88 -5.82 -13.49
CA GLY A 144 9.06 -5.09 -13.03
C GLY A 144 8.98 -4.72 -11.55
N ASN A 145 10.09 -4.22 -11.02
CA ASN A 145 10.17 -3.79 -9.62
C ASN A 145 9.26 -2.58 -9.34
N PRO A 146 8.85 -2.37 -8.08
CA PRO A 146 8.25 -1.10 -7.67
C PRO A 146 9.12 0.10 -8.06
N ASN A 147 8.50 1.19 -8.50
CA ASN A 147 9.18 2.44 -8.88
C ASN A 147 10.11 2.40 -10.11
N CYS A 148 10.16 1.30 -10.88
CA CYS A 148 10.95 1.22 -12.12
C CYS A 148 10.36 2.02 -13.31
N GLY A 149 9.23 2.71 -13.11
CA GLY A 149 8.53 3.47 -14.15
C GLY A 149 7.44 2.70 -14.90
N LYS A 150 7.07 1.50 -14.42
CA LYS A 150 6.04 0.63 -15.02
C LYS A 150 4.73 1.34 -15.35
N THR A 151 4.11 2.04 -14.40
CA THR A 151 2.85 2.77 -14.65
C THR A 151 3.03 3.92 -15.64
N THR A 152 4.22 4.54 -15.70
CA THR A 152 4.52 5.57 -16.72
C THR A 152 4.58 4.94 -18.10
N LEU A 153 5.25 3.79 -18.25
CA LEU A 153 5.29 3.05 -19.51
C LEU A 153 3.90 2.55 -19.93
N PHE A 154 3.13 1.96 -19.01
CA PHE A 154 1.75 1.53 -19.26
C PHE A 154 0.88 2.66 -19.82
N ASN A 155 0.96 3.84 -19.22
CA ASN A 155 0.23 5.02 -19.68
C ASN A 155 0.69 5.50 -21.06
N ALA A 156 2.00 5.44 -21.34
CA ALA A 156 2.54 5.80 -22.64
C ALA A 156 2.13 4.81 -23.75
N LEU A 157 2.00 3.53 -23.42
CA LEU A 157 1.58 2.47 -24.36
C LEU A 157 0.08 2.49 -24.68
N THR A 158 -0.76 2.76 -23.68
CA THR A 158 -2.22 2.56 -23.78
C THR A 158 -3.02 3.86 -23.90
N GLY A 159 -2.41 5.01 -23.62
CA GLY A 159 -3.07 6.31 -23.65
C GLY A 159 -4.30 6.37 -22.74
N SER A 160 -5.43 6.85 -23.25
CA SER A 160 -6.69 6.95 -22.50
C SER A 160 -7.54 5.68 -22.48
N ASN A 161 -7.16 4.63 -23.23
CA ASN A 161 -7.96 3.43 -23.42
C ASN A 161 -7.63 2.37 -22.37
N GLN A 162 -7.87 2.71 -21.11
CA GLN A 162 -7.55 1.88 -19.95
C GLN A 162 -8.81 1.49 -19.18
N TYR A 163 -8.84 0.25 -18.73
CA TYR A 163 -9.81 -0.27 -17.78
C TYR A 163 -9.10 -0.54 -16.45
N VAL A 164 -9.70 -0.05 -15.36
CA VAL A 164 -9.20 -0.24 -14.00
C VAL A 164 -10.24 -0.99 -13.18
N GLY A 165 -9.89 -2.19 -12.77
CA GLY A 165 -10.69 -3.08 -11.93
C GLY A 165 -9.89 -3.61 -10.74
N ASN A 166 -10.39 -4.68 -10.12
CA ASN A 166 -9.65 -5.46 -9.12
C ASN A 166 -9.42 -6.86 -9.67
N TRP A 167 -8.30 -7.48 -9.28
CA TRP A 167 -8.06 -8.89 -9.54
C TRP A 167 -9.13 -9.77 -8.84
N PRO A 168 -9.56 -10.88 -9.46
CA PRO A 168 -10.62 -11.73 -8.89
C PRO A 168 -10.31 -12.19 -7.46
N GLY A 169 -11.26 -11.97 -6.55
CA GLY A 169 -11.17 -12.44 -5.16
C GLY A 169 -10.19 -11.66 -4.27
N VAL A 170 -9.49 -10.66 -4.79
CA VAL A 170 -8.50 -9.88 -4.04
C VAL A 170 -8.71 -8.37 -4.26
N THR A 171 -8.03 -7.56 -3.46
CA THR A 171 -8.13 -6.08 -3.47
C THR A 171 -7.04 -5.40 -4.28
N VAL A 172 -6.21 -6.19 -4.96
CA VAL A 172 -5.13 -5.68 -5.80
C VAL A 172 -5.76 -5.09 -7.05
N GLU A 173 -5.34 -3.89 -7.42
CA GLU A 173 -5.84 -3.19 -8.60
C GLU A 173 -5.35 -3.90 -9.88
N LYS A 174 -6.25 -4.13 -10.83
CA LYS A 174 -5.95 -4.67 -12.15
C LYS A 174 -6.11 -3.56 -13.18
N LYS A 175 -5.04 -3.18 -13.88
CA LYS A 175 -5.11 -2.23 -14.99
C LYS A 175 -4.85 -2.96 -16.30
N GLU A 176 -5.74 -2.77 -17.26
CA GLU A 176 -5.63 -3.32 -18.60
C GLU A 176 -5.85 -2.18 -19.59
N GLY A 177 -5.13 -2.17 -20.71
CA GLY A 177 -5.33 -1.17 -21.74
C GLY A 177 -4.99 -1.69 -23.11
N ARG A 178 -5.53 -1.06 -24.15
CA ARG A 178 -5.27 -1.46 -25.54
C ARG A 178 -4.17 -0.61 -26.15
N ALA A 179 -3.17 -1.26 -26.71
CA ALA A 179 -2.12 -0.67 -27.54
C ALA A 179 -2.27 -1.15 -29.00
N GLN A 180 -1.60 -0.44 -29.91
CA GLN A 180 -1.56 -0.78 -31.33
C GLN A 180 -0.11 -1.00 -31.75
N VAL A 181 0.17 -2.11 -32.41
CA VAL A 181 1.48 -2.44 -32.99
C VAL A 181 1.26 -2.99 -34.39
N GLU A 182 1.90 -2.38 -35.39
CA GLU A 182 1.80 -2.79 -36.80
C GLU A 182 0.35 -2.96 -37.32
N GLY A 183 -0.58 -2.14 -36.82
CA GLY A 183 -2.00 -2.20 -37.19
C GLY A 183 -2.81 -3.31 -36.49
N LYS A 184 -2.21 -4.06 -35.58
CA LYS A 184 -2.86 -5.08 -34.73
C LYS A 184 -3.10 -4.53 -33.32
N SER A 185 -4.27 -4.86 -32.76
CA SER A 185 -4.62 -4.50 -31.38
C SER A 185 -4.00 -5.49 -30.39
N VAL A 186 -3.33 -4.97 -29.37
CA VAL A 186 -2.72 -5.77 -28.29
C VAL A 186 -3.27 -5.29 -26.96
N THR A 187 -3.67 -6.23 -26.11
CA THR A 187 -4.09 -5.95 -24.74
C THR A 187 -2.88 -6.02 -23.81
N VAL A 188 -2.62 -4.91 -23.14
CA VAL A 188 -1.51 -4.73 -22.22
C VAL A 188 -2.06 -4.81 -20.80
N VAL A 189 -1.53 -5.72 -19.98
CA VAL A 189 -1.92 -5.92 -18.58
C VAL A 189 -0.80 -5.43 -17.67
N ASP A 190 -1.09 -4.46 -16.81
CA ASP A 190 -0.16 -3.95 -15.81
C ASP A 190 -0.19 -4.88 -14.58
N LEU A 191 0.87 -5.66 -14.36
CA LEU A 191 0.98 -6.45 -13.13
C LEU A 191 1.42 -5.57 -11.96
N PRO A 192 1.09 -5.92 -10.71
CA PRO A 192 1.66 -5.26 -9.54
C PRO A 192 3.20 -5.25 -9.59
N GLY A 193 3.83 -4.21 -9.02
CA GLY A 193 5.29 -4.18 -8.94
C GLY A 193 5.77 -5.22 -7.94
N ILE A 194 6.66 -6.13 -8.35
CA ILE A 194 7.11 -7.26 -7.53
C ILE A 194 8.63 -7.32 -7.51
N TYR A 195 9.20 -7.91 -6.46
CA TYR A 195 10.65 -8.07 -6.33
C TYR A 195 11.14 -9.49 -6.66
N SER A 196 10.23 -10.45 -6.60
CA SER A 196 10.47 -11.85 -6.87
C SER A 196 9.15 -12.54 -7.23
N LEU A 197 9.22 -13.74 -7.81
CA LEU A 197 8.08 -14.64 -8.00
C LEU A 197 7.80 -15.52 -6.76
N SER A 198 8.33 -15.15 -5.60
CA SER A 198 8.08 -15.83 -4.32
C SER A 198 6.79 -15.30 -3.67
N PRO A 199 5.98 -16.14 -2.98
CA PRO A 199 4.64 -15.76 -2.52
C PRO A 199 4.63 -15.03 -1.16
N TYR A 200 5.30 -13.88 -1.01
CA TYR A 200 5.31 -13.13 0.28
C TYR A 200 4.11 -12.19 0.42
N SER A 201 3.71 -11.59 -0.69
CA SER A 201 2.64 -10.60 -0.77
C SER A 201 1.55 -11.04 -1.73
N MET A 202 0.37 -10.46 -1.56
CA MET A 202 -0.73 -10.71 -2.51
C MET A 202 -0.38 -10.21 -3.93
N GLU A 203 0.45 -9.17 -4.02
CA GLU A 203 0.94 -8.62 -5.30
C GLU A 203 1.80 -9.64 -6.05
N GLU A 204 2.73 -10.29 -5.36
CA GLU A 204 3.58 -11.36 -5.92
C GLU A 204 2.78 -12.59 -6.30
N ILE A 205 1.82 -13.00 -5.45
CA ILE A 205 0.93 -14.12 -5.76
C ILE A 205 0.10 -13.83 -7.02
N VAL A 206 -0.51 -12.64 -7.12
CA VAL A 206 -1.31 -12.24 -8.29
C VAL A 206 -0.47 -12.19 -9.56
N ALA A 207 0.72 -11.57 -9.50
CA ALA A 207 1.60 -11.48 -10.65
C ALA A 207 2.05 -12.88 -11.12
N ARG A 208 2.47 -13.74 -10.18
CA ARG A 208 2.87 -15.12 -10.48
C ARG A 208 1.70 -15.93 -11.05
N ASP A 209 0.53 -15.89 -10.43
CA ASP A 209 -0.64 -16.66 -10.88
C ASP A 209 -1.12 -16.19 -12.26
N PHE A 210 -1.02 -14.90 -12.57
CA PHE A 210 -1.30 -14.39 -13.91
C PHE A 210 -0.27 -14.89 -14.94
N ILE A 211 1.03 -14.76 -14.63
CA ILE A 211 2.08 -15.20 -15.54
C ILE A 211 1.93 -16.70 -15.73
N VAL A 212 2.04 -17.52 -14.69
CA VAL A 212 2.00 -18.98 -14.79
C VAL A 212 0.66 -19.48 -15.34
N GLY A 213 -0.48 -18.96 -14.83
CA GLY A 213 -1.82 -19.44 -15.12
C GLY A 213 -2.47 -18.88 -16.40
N GLU A 214 -2.55 -17.55 -16.57
CA GLU A 214 -3.24 -16.93 -17.72
C GLU A 214 -2.42 -16.98 -19.02
N ARG A 215 -1.11 -17.22 -18.93
CA ARG A 215 -0.19 -17.34 -20.07
C ARG A 215 -0.20 -16.15 -21.03
N PRO A 216 0.32 -14.98 -20.61
CA PRO A 216 0.56 -13.88 -21.55
C PRO A 216 1.45 -14.33 -22.72
N ASP A 217 1.21 -13.73 -23.88
CA ASP A 217 1.89 -14.06 -25.13
C ASP A 217 3.34 -13.55 -25.16
N ALA A 218 3.60 -12.42 -24.51
CA ALA A 218 4.95 -12.01 -24.15
C ALA A 218 4.98 -11.17 -22.87
N ILE A 219 6.16 -11.13 -22.24
CA ILE A 219 6.48 -10.36 -21.04
C ILE A 219 7.31 -9.15 -21.45
N ILE A 220 6.90 -7.95 -21.03
CA ILE A 220 7.73 -6.75 -21.05
C ILE A 220 8.25 -6.56 -19.63
N ASP A 221 9.51 -6.90 -19.40
CA ASP A 221 10.18 -6.73 -18.12
C ASP A 221 10.86 -5.36 -18.05
N ILE A 222 10.47 -4.53 -17.07
CA ILE A 222 10.90 -3.14 -16.95
C ILE A 222 11.94 -3.02 -15.84
N ILE A 223 13.15 -2.66 -16.25
CA ILE A 223 14.33 -2.57 -15.40
C ILE A 223 14.69 -1.11 -15.17
N ASP A 224 14.83 -0.69 -13.91
CA ASP A 224 15.46 0.60 -13.57
C ASP A 224 16.97 0.51 -13.85
N ALA A 225 17.43 1.20 -14.90
CA ALA A 225 18.82 1.18 -15.32
C ALA A 225 19.79 1.76 -14.27
N THR A 226 19.30 2.61 -13.35
CA THR A 226 20.13 3.14 -12.27
C THR A 226 20.46 2.07 -11.22
N ASN A 227 19.54 1.14 -10.99
CA ASN A 227 19.63 0.04 -10.03
C ASN A 227 19.53 -1.35 -10.71
N ILE A 228 20.34 -1.56 -11.74
CA ILE A 228 20.29 -2.74 -12.62
C ILE A 228 20.50 -4.08 -11.89
N GLU A 229 21.49 -4.17 -10.97
CA GLU A 229 21.81 -5.43 -10.27
C GLU A 229 20.60 -5.94 -9.45
N ARG A 230 19.84 -5.03 -8.82
CA ARG A 230 18.66 -5.41 -8.05
C ARG A 230 17.50 -5.86 -8.93
N ASN A 231 17.28 -5.17 -10.05
CA ASN A 231 16.15 -5.42 -10.95
C ASN A 231 16.34 -6.74 -11.72
N LEU A 232 17.58 -7.06 -12.13
CA LEU A 232 17.89 -8.31 -12.83
C LEU A 232 17.62 -9.58 -12.01
N TYR A 233 17.42 -9.47 -10.69
CA TYR A 233 17.01 -10.63 -9.88
C TYR A 233 15.62 -11.15 -10.26
N LEU A 234 14.67 -10.24 -10.47
CA LEU A 234 13.35 -10.62 -10.98
C LEU A 234 13.45 -11.13 -12.42
N THR A 235 14.27 -10.48 -13.25
CA THR A 235 14.52 -10.90 -14.63
C THR A 235 15.03 -12.34 -14.70
N ALA A 236 16.00 -12.73 -13.86
CA ALA A 236 16.49 -14.11 -13.78
C ALA A 236 15.36 -15.11 -13.54
N GLN A 237 14.46 -14.83 -12.58
CA GLN A 237 13.31 -15.69 -12.30
C GLN A 237 12.26 -15.72 -13.42
N LEU A 238 12.16 -14.63 -14.20
CA LEU A 238 11.26 -14.60 -15.35
C LEU A 238 11.86 -15.34 -16.56
N LEU A 239 13.19 -15.38 -16.71
CA LEU A 239 13.88 -16.17 -17.74
C LEU A 239 13.65 -17.67 -17.51
N GLU A 240 13.65 -18.13 -16.26
CA GLU A 240 13.34 -19.52 -15.87
C GLU A 240 11.94 -20.00 -16.31
N LEU A 241 11.02 -19.09 -16.64
CA LEU A 241 9.67 -19.43 -17.12
C LEU A 241 9.66 -19.80 -18.62
N GLU A 242 10.77 -19.59 -19.33
CA GLU A 242 10.95 -19.91 -20.75
C GLU A 242 9.89 -19.25 -21.66
N ARG A 243 9.56 -17.99 -21.38
CA ARG A 243 8.52 -17.27 -22.11
C ARG A 243 9.07 -16.20 -23.02
N PRO A 244 8.37 -15.86 -24.12
CA PRO A 244 8.72 -14.71 -24.93
C PRO A 244 8.84 -13.46 -24.05
N MET A 245 10.02 -12.83 -24.04
CA MET A 245 10.32 -11.70 -23.19
C MET A 245 11.11 -10.62 -23.92
N VAL A 246 10.82 -9.37 -23.61
CA VAL A 246 11.66 -8.22 -23.95
C VAL A 246 11.95 -7.40 -22.69
N ILE A 247 13.17 -6.89 -22.58
CA ILE A 247 13.58 -6.01 -21.49
C ILE A 247 13.45 -4.55 -21.92
N ALA A 248 12.72 -3.77 -21.14
CA ALA A 248 12.62 -2.32 -21.22
C ALA A 248 13.57 -1.69 -20.19
N LEU A 249 14.77 -1.30 -20.63
CA LEU A 249 15.77 -0.67 -19.77
C LEU A 249 15.45 0.83 -19.62
N ASN A 250 14.81 1.20 -18.52
CA ASN A 250 14.22 2.53 -18.30
C ASN A 250 15.15 3.46 -17.50
N PHE A 251 14.88 4.78 -17.57
CA PHE A 251 15.68 5.85 -16.93
C PHE A 251 17.09 6.03 -17.51
N MET A 252 17.25 5.82 -18.81
CA MET A 252 18.53 6.08 -19.49
C MET A 252 18.97 7.55 -19.37
N ASP A 253 18.03 8.49 -19.26
CA ASP A 253 18.33 9.90 -18.99
C ASP A 253 18.98 10.14 -17.61
N GLU A 254 18.64 9.34 -16.59
CA GLU A 254 19.27 9.41 -15.27
C GLU A 254 20.67 8.75 -15.29
N VAL A 255 20.82 7.65 -16.02
CA VAL A 255 22.12 6.97 -16.25
C VAL A 255 23.13 7.94 -16.87
N GLU A 256 22.74 8.65 -17.93
CA GLU A 256 23.57 9.67 -18.59
C GLU A 256 23.92 10.83 -17.65
N LYS A 257 22.95 11.35 -16.88
CA LYS A 257 23.19 12.42 -15.88
C LYS A 257 24.14 11.98 -14.76
N HIS A 258 24.16 10.69 -14.45
CA HIS A 258 25.09 10.11 -13.48
C HIS A 258 26.49 9.88 -14.07
N GLY A 259 26.62 9.91 -15.40
CA GLY A 259 27.85 9.57 -16.12
C GLY A 259 28.09 8.06 -16.22
N ASP A 260 27.08 7.26 -15.90
CA ASP A 260 27.13 5.81 -16.05
C ASP A 260 26.96 5.44 -17.53
N HIS A 261 27.54 4.31 -17.95
CA HIS A 261 27.42 3.77 -19.29
C HIS A 261 27.02 2.30 -19.25
N ILE A 262 26.02 1.92 -20.04
CA ILE A 262 25.50 0.55 -20.13
C ILE A 262 25.62 0.09 -21.59
N ASP A 263 26.36 -0.98 -21.81
CA ASP A 263 26.42 -1.68 -23.10
C ASP A 263 25.15 -2.53 -23.27
N VAL A 264 24.15 -1.94 -23.92
CA VAL A 264 22.85 -2.57 -24.19
C VAL A 264 22.98 -3.82 -25.06
N ALA A 265 23.87 -3.80 -26.06
CA ALA A 265 24.05 -4.92 -26.97
C ALA A 265 24.73 -6.10 -26.26
N GLY A 266 25.74 -5.82 -25.44
CA GLY A 266 26.38 -6.81 -24.58
C GLY A 266 25.39 -7.41 -23.58
N LEU A 267 24.54 -6.58 -22.96
CA LEU A 267 23.52 -7.03 -22.01
C LEU A 267 22.47 -7.93 -22.67
N SER A 268 21.99 -7.55 -23.86
CA SER A 268 21.06 -8.36 -24.63
C SER A 268 21.65 -9.72 -25.00
N LYS A 269 22.93 -9.76 -25.39
CA LYS A 269 23.62 -11.01 -25.71
C LYS A 269 23.78 -11.91 -24.48
N ALA A 270 24.15 -11.34 -23.34
CA ALA A 270 24.40 -12.09 -22.11
C ALA A 270 23.11 -12.65 -21.48
N LEU A 271 21.99 -11.94 -21.61
CA LEU A 271 20.70 -12.37 -21.09
C LEU A 271 19.88 -13.24 -22.06
N GLY A 272 20.28 -13.31 -23.34
CA GLY A 272 19.55 -14.06 -24.36
C GLY A 272 18.23 -13.43 -24.81
N VAL A 273 17.90 -12.23 -24.34
CA VAL A 273 16.66 -11.50 -24.66
C VAL A 273 16.93 -10.14 -25.29
N PRO A 274 16.02 -9.61 -26.13
CA PRO A 274 16.13 -8.25 -26.62
C PRO A 274 16.06 -7.23 -25.48
N VAL A 275 17.03 -6.31 -25.43
CA VAL A 275 17.07 -5.21 -24.46
C VAL A 275 16.91 -3.88 -25.19
N ILE A 276 15.87 -3.12 -24.84
CA ILE A 276 15.55 -1.84 -25.48
C ILE A 276 15.74 -0.71 -24.46
N PRO A 277 16.64 0.25 -24.71
CA PRO A 277 16.83 1.41 -23.85
C PRO A 277 15.68 2.39 -24.06
N ILE A 278 14.95 2.73 -23.00
CA ILE A 278 13.78 3.61 -23.06
C ILE A 278 13.87 4.74 -22.04
N THR A 279 13.11 5.79 -22.31
CA THR A 279 12.78 6.83 -21.33
C THR A 279 11.26 7.00 -21.32
N ALA A 280 10.57 6.31 -20.41
CA ALA A 280 9.11 6.24 -20.39
C ALA A 280 8.44 7.63 -20.29
N ARG A 281 9.11 8.60 -19.65
CA ARG A 281 8.61 9.98 -19.49
C ARG A 281 8.64 10.78 -20.80
N SER A 282 9.68 10.62 -21.61
CA SER A 282 9.83 11.35 -22.88
C SER A 282 9.13 10.64 -24.05
N GLY A 283 8.80 9.35 -23.88
CA GLY A 283 8.22 8.53 -24.95
C GLY A 283 9.27 7.88 -25.87
N GLU A 284 10.54 7.99 -25.53
CA GLU A 284 11.65 7.52 -26.37
C GLU A 284 11.70 5.99 -26.45
N ASN A 285 11.84 5.45 -27.66
CA ASN A 285 11.96 4.02 -27.99
C ASN A 285 10.80 3.11 -27.55
N ILE A 286 9.66 3.66 -27.13
CA ILE A 286 8.49 2.88 -26.70
C ILE A 286 7.89 2.06 -27.86
N GLN A 287 7.84 2.64 -29.07
CA GLN A 287 7.33 1.93 -30.24
C GLN A 287 8.26 0.76 -30.63
N THR A 288 9.57 0.98 -30.60
CA THR A 288 10.58 -0.05 -30.85
C THR A 288 10.50 -1.20 -29.84
N LEU A 289 10.18 -0.88 -28.58
CA LEU A 289 9.93 -1.89 -27.54
C LEU A 289 8.71 -2.75 -27.86
N LEU A 290 7.58 -2.14 -28.27
CA LEU A 290 6.38 -2.88 -28.68
C LEU A 290 6.63 -3.78 -29.89
N GLU A 291 7.35 -3.28 -30.90
CA GLU A 291 7.74 -4.05 -32.07
C GLU A 291 8.66 -5.22 -31.70
N ALA A 292 9.60 -5.01 -30.78
CA ALA A 292 10.46 -6.08 -30.26
C ALA A 292 9.65 -7.14 -29.49
N ALA A 293 8.69 -6.73 -28.65
CA ALA A 293 7.77 -7.65 -28.00
C ALA A 293 6.94 -8.45 -29.03
N HIS A 294 6.44 -7.78 -30.06
CA HIS A 294 5.68 -8.42 -31.13
C HIS A 294 6.50 -9.47 -31.88
N ARG A 295 7.74 -9.12 -32.25
CA ARG A 295 8.67 -10.08 -32.87
C ARG A 295 8.98 -11.25 -31.95
N GLN A 296 9.18 -11.03 -30.66
CA GLN A 296 9.50 -12.10 -29.72
C GLN A 296 8.37 -13.13 -29.60
N MET A 297 7.10 -12.71 -29.72
CA MET A 297 5.96 -13.64 -29.79
C MET A 297 6.05 -14.60 -30.99
N HIS A 298 6.73 -14.22 -32.07
CA HIS A 298 6.92 -15.05 -33.25
C HIS A 298 8.21 -15.90 -33.22
N VAL A 299 9.24 -15.43 -32.52
CA VAL A 299 10.50 -16.17 -32.32
C VAL A 299 10.31 -17.32 -31.34
N GLY A 300 9.49 -17.11 -30.30
CA GLY A 300 9.10 -18.13 -29.34
C GLY A 300 9.79 -18.03 -27.99
N VAL A 301 10.03 -19.20 -27.38
CA VAL A 301 10.53 -19.30 -26.01
C VAL A 301 11.91 -18.65 -25.88
N THR A 302 12.09 -17.90 -24.81
CA THR A 302 13.41 -17.44 -24.40
C THR A 302 14.11 -18.61 -23.75
N ILE A 303 15.21 -19.08 -24.35
CA ILE A 303 16.05 -20.10 -23.73
C ILE A 303 16.90 -19.41 -22.66
N GLU A 304 16.90 -19.97 -21.46
CA GLU A 304 17.74 -19.52 -20.36
C GLU A 304 19.22 -19.53 -20.78
N PRO A 305 20.04 -18.55 -20.35
CA PRO A 305 21.48 -18.64 -20.53
C PRO A 305 22.06 -19.85 -19.77
N ASP A 306 22.87 -20.68 -20.45
CA ASP A 306 23.55 -21.87 -19.87
C ASP A 306 24.35 -21.57 -18.58
N ASP A 307 24.71 -20.30 -18.36
CA ASP A 307 25.52 -19.82 -17.24
C ASP A 307 24.71 -19.33 -16.01
N LEU A 308 23.37 -19.45 -15.98
CA LEU A 308 22.58 -18.93 -14.83
C LEU A 308 22.94 -19.65 -13.52
N TYR A 309 23.18 -20.96 -13.63
CA TYR A 309 23.51 -21.85 -12.52
C TYR A 309 24.90 -22.45 -12.68
N ASP A 310 25.52 -22.81 -11.55
CA ASP A 310 26.72 -23.63 -11.63
C ASP A 310 26.37 -25.07 -12.06
N GLY A 311 27.37 -25.80 -12.57
CA GLY A 311 27.15 -27.13 -13.14
C GLY A 311 26.56 -28.16 -12.15
N PHE A 312 26.73 -27.97 -10.84
CA PHE A 312 26.15 -28.87 -9.84
C PHE A 312 24.70 -28.51 -9.52
N THR A 313 24.37 -27.23 -9.40
CA THR A 313 22.99 -26.74 -9.29
C THR A 313 22.19 -27.18 -10.51
N HIS A 314 22.79 -27.13 -11.71
CA HIS A 314 22.18 -27.63 -12.94
C HIS A 314 21.92 -29.15 -12.91
N GLN A 315 22.84 -29.97 -12.35
CA GLN A 315 22.58 -31.41 -12.14
C GLN A 315 21.42 -31.67 -11.16
N ILE A 316 21.37 -30.94 -10.04
CA ILE A 316 20.30 -31.08 -9.04
C ILE A 316 18.95 -30.71 -9.65
N HIS A 317 18.93 -29.62 -10.41
CA HIS A 317 17.79 -29.19 -11.18
C HIS A 317 17.28 -30.30 -12.12
N HIS A 318 18.16 -30.92 -12.90
CA HIS A 318 17.82 -32.02 -13.81
C HIS A 318 17.21 -33.23 -13.06
N LYS A 319 17.83 -33.67 -11.96
CA LYS A 319 17.31 -34.75 -11.11
C LYS A 319 15.88 -34.49 -10.62
N VAL A 320 15.59 -33.24 -10.24
CA VAL A 320 14.24 -32.85 -9.81
C VAL A 320 13.29 -32.74 -11.02
N GLY A 321 13.78 -32.25 -12.15
CA GLY A 321 13.05 -32.19 -13.42
C GLY A 321 12.51 -33.57 -13.82
N GLU A 322 13.38 -34.59 -13.85
CA GLU A 322 13.00 -35.98 -14.14
C GLU A 322 11.90 -36.51 -13.22
N LEU A 323 11.95 -36.18 -11.93
CA LEU A 323 10.97 -36.62 -10.94
C LEU A 323 9.56 -36.05 -11.21
N ILE A 324 9.47 -34.82 -11.71
CA ILE A 324 8.22 -34.06 -11.79
C ILE A 324 7.72 -33.86 -13.22
N HIS A 325 8.50 -34.22 -14.23
CA HIS A 325 8.29 -33.88 -15.63
C HIS A 325 6.84 -34.11 -16.07
N ASP A 326 6.36 -35.36 -16.02
CA ASP A 326 5.00 -35.73 -16.42
C ASP A 326 3.91 -34.91 -15.72
N LYS A 327 4.10 -34.63 -14.43
CA LYS A 327 3.14 -33.89 -13.60
C LYS A 327 3.17 -32.41 -13.91
N ALA A 328 4.33 -31.84 -14.17
CA ALA A 328 4.50 -30.44 -14.56
C ALA A 328 3.81 -30.18 -15.90
N TYR A 329 4.01 -31.05 -16.89
CA TYR A 329 3.34 -30.96 -18.19
C TYR A 329 1.83 -31.17 -18.08
N ALA A 330 1.37 -32.13 -17.26
CA ALA A 330 -0.06 -32.34 -17.01
C ALA A 330 -0.72 -31.14 -16.31
N ALA A 331 0.01 -30.47 -15.40
CA ALA A 331 -0.42 -29.22 -14.77
C ALA A 331 -0.19 -27.99 -15.68
N HIS A 332 0.45 -28.20 -16.84
CA HIS A 332 0.87 -27.18 -17.79
C HIS A 332 1.73 -26.05 -17.16
N ILE A 333 2.65 -26.44 -16.29
CA ILE A 333 3.66 -25.58 -15.66
C ILE A 333 5.01 -25.94 -16.29
N PRO A 334 5.87 -24.97 -16.65
CA PRO A 334 7.22 -25.27 -17.13
C PRO A 334 7.97 -26.15 -16.11
N ALA A 335 8.43 -27.33 -16.53
CA ALA A 335 9.09 -28.29 -15.66
C ALA A 335 10.36 -27.69 -15.04
N HIS A 336 11.09 -26.90 -15.82
CA HIS A 336 12.27 -26.15 -15.39
C HIS A 336 11.97 -25.21 -14.21
N TRP A 337 10.98 -24.33 -14.34
CA TRP A 337 10.62 -23.41 -13.27
C TRP A 337 10.07 -24.16 -12.03
N ALA A 338 9.28 -25.22 -12.27
CA ALA A 338 8.71 -26.03 -11.22
C ALA A 338 9.78 -26.73 -10.37
N SER A 339 10.84 -27.26 -11.00
CA SER A 339 11.93 -27.93 -10.29
C SER A 339 12.70 -26.96 -9.39
N ILE A 340 13.03 -25.76 -9.88
CA ILE A 340 13.67 -24.71 -9.06
C ILE A 340 12.78 -24.36 -7.87
N LYS A 341 11.49 -24.13 -8.10
CA LYS A 341 10.55 -23.75 -7.02
C LYS A 341 10.38 -24.84 -5.98
N LEU A 342 10.43 -26.11 -6.39
CA LEU A 342 10.42 -27.24 -5.47
C LEU A 342 11.72 -27.36 -4.67
N ILE A 343 12.88 -27.10 -5.29
CA ILE A 343 14.15 -27.03 -4.56
C ILE A 343 14.13 -25.87 -3.56
N GLU A 344 13.52 -24.74 -3.89
CA GLU A 344 13.28 -23.64 -2.93
C GLU A 344 12.19 -23.97 -1.87
N GLY A 345 11.56 -25.15 -1.90
CA GLY A 345 10.52 -25.53 -0.95
C GLY A 345 9.17 -24.79 -1.11
N ASP A 346 8.79 -24.40 -2.32
CA ASP A 346 7.49 -23.74 -2.58
C ASP A 346 6.30 -24.72 -2.45
N ALA A 347 5.57 -24.59 -1.34
CA ALA A 347 4.41 -25.43 -1.02
C ALA A 347 3.22 -25.26 -1.99
N LEU A 348 3.12 -24.14 -2.72
CA LEU A 348 2.04 -23.92 -3.69
C LEU A 348 2.29 -24.71 -4.97
N VAL A 349 3.55 -24.81 -5.42
CA VAL A 349 3.95 -25.65 -6.55
C VAL A 349 3.82 -27.14 -6.19
N GLU A 350 4.28 -27.54 -4.99
CA GLU A 350 4.12 -28.91 -4.48
C GLU A 350 2.65 -29.35 -4.51
N LYS A 351 1.75 -28.46 -4.06
CA LYS A 351 0.31 -28.71 -4.06
C LYS A 351 -0.29 -28.73 -5.47
N ALA A 352 0.16 -27.85 -6.37
CA ALA A 352 -0.31 -27.77 -7.75
C ALA A 352 0.03 -29.04 -8.55
N LEU A 353 1.22 -29.61 -8.32
CA LEU A 353 1.68 -30.84 -8.98
C LEU A 353 1.09 -32.12 -8.34
N GLY A 354 0.55 -32.04 -7.13
CA GLY A 354 -0.01 -33.20 -6.44
C GLY A 354 1.04 -34.26 -6.15
N LEU A 355 2.20 -33.87 -5.59
CA LEU A 355 3.26 -34.81 -5.23
C LEU A 355 2.80 -35.78 -4.14
N SER A 356 3.03 -37.07 -4.37
CA SER A 356 2.84 -38.17 -3.44
C SER A 356 3.90 -38.15 -2.34
N GLN A 357 3.64 -38.83 -1.21
CA GLN A 357 4.61 -38.85 -0.10
C GLN A 357 5.98 -39.39 -0.54
N ARG A 358 6.02 -40.38 -1.42
CA ARG A 358 7.27 -40.94 -1.94
C ARG A 358 8.08 -39.92 -2.74
N GLU A 359 7.44 -39.20 -3.66
CA GLU A 359 8.11 -38.16 -4.46
C GLU A 359 8.60 -37.01 -3.56
N ARG A 360 7.86 -36.68 -2.49
CA ARG A 360 8.32 -35.68 -1.51
C ARG A 360 9.57 -36.15 -0.78
N ASP A 361 9.62 -37.41 -0.38
CA ASP A 361 10.77 -37.99 0.31
C ASP A 361 11.99 -38.06 -0.64
N GLU A 362 11.78 -38.38 -1.92
CA GLU A 362 12.83 -38.38 -2.97
C GLU A 362 13.33 -36.96 -3.26
N LEU A 363 12.44 -35.98 -3.43
CA LEU A 363 12.79 -34.56 -3.59
C LEU A 363 13.61 -34.03 -2.41
N GLU A 364 13.19 -34.36 -1.19
CA GLU A 364 13.88 -33.94 0.03
C GLU A 364 15.27 -34.59 0.15
N ALA A 365 15.45 -35.83 -0.32
CA ALA A 365 16.76 -36.46 -0.38
C ALA A 365 17.71 -35.73 -1.35
N VAL A 366 17.23 -35.37 -2.54
CA VAL A 366 18.00 -34.58 -3.52
C VAL A 366 18.33 -33.19 -2.97
N CYS A 367 17.39 -32.54 -2.27
CA CYS A 367 17.64 -31.26 -1.64
C CYS A 367 18.69 -31.33 -0.54
N ARG A 368 18.72 -32.40 0.27
CA ARG A 368 19.76 -32.60 1.30
C ARG A 368 21.14 -32.87 0.69
N GLU A 369 21.19 -33.56 -0.45
CA GLU A 369 22.43 -33.70 -1.23
C GLU A 369 22.96 -32.33 -1.67
N TYR A 370 22.06 -31.48 -2.20
CA TYR A 370 22.39 -30.12 -2.60
C TYR A 370 22.90 -29.25 -1.44
N GLU A 371 22.19 -29.25 -0.31
CA GLU A 371 22.58 -28.52 0.90
C GLU A 371 23.93 -28.99 1.46
N GLY A 372 24.20 -30.30 1.40
CA GLY A 372 25.45 -30.88 1.89
C GLY A 372 26.68 -30.54 1.04
N ALA A 373 26.50 -30.07 -0.19
CA ALA A 373 27.59 -29.79 -1.12
C ALA A 373 28.25 -28.41 -0.92
N TYR A 374 27.61 -27.50 -0.17
CA TYR A 374 28.09 -26.12 -0.02
C TYR A 374 28.21 -25.68 1.44
N ASP A 375 29.27 -24.92 1.74
CA ASP A 375 29.48 -24.30 3.06
C ASP A 375 28.44 -23.21 3.41
N LEU A 376 27.65 -22.77 2.42
CA LEU A 376 26.74 -21.61 2.48
C LEU A 376 25.42 -21.89 3.19
N GLY A 377 25.10 -23.16 3.46
CA GLY A 377 23.88 -23.56 4.18
C GLY A 377 22.76 -24.05 3.27
N ASP A 378 21.55 -23.57 3.51
CA ASP A 378 20.29 -24.12 2.99
C ASP A 378 20.03 -23.84 1.51
N ARG A 379 19.19 -24.69 0.89
CA ARG A 379 18.84 -24.66 -0.54
C ARG A 379 18.32 -23.32 -1.05
N GLU A 380 17.58 -22.56 -0.24
CA GLU A 380 17.09 -21.22 -0.63
C GLU A 380 18.23 -20.23 -0.82
N THR A 381 19.19 -20.22 0.10
CA THR A 381 20.36 -19.33 0.05
C THR A 381 21.24 -19.66 -1.16
N LEU A 382 21.39 -20.93 -1.49
CA LEU A 382 22.22 -21.39 -2.62
C LEU A 382 21.68 -20.93 -3.96
N ILE A 383 20.38 -21.15 -4.23
CA ILE A 383 19.75 -20.74 -5.48
C ILE A 383 19.81 -19.23 -5.67
N ALA A 384 19.47 -18.47 -4.63
CA ALA A 384 19.54 -17.02 -4.71
C ALA A 384 20.98 -16.53 -4.92
N ASP A 385 21.97 -17.17 -4.29
CA ASP A 385 23.37 -16.83 -4.51
C ASP A 385 23.80 -17.08 -5.95
N ALA A 386 23.40 -18.21 -6.55
CA ALA A 386 23.68 -18.53 -7.95
C ALA A 386 23.13 -17.47 -8.89
N ARG A 387 21.84 -17.10 -8.74
CA ARG A 387 21.22 -16.00 -9.51
C ARG A 387 22.01 -14.69 -9.37
N TYR A 388 22.41 -14.33 -8.15
CA TYR A 388 23.18 -13.12 -7.92
C TYR A 388 24.59 -13.16 -8.50
N GLN A 389 25.24 -14.33 -8.54
CA GLN A 389 26.56 -14.49 -9.18
C GLN A 389 26.45 -14.32 -10.70
N PHE A 390 25.43 -14.89 -11.33
CA PHE A 390 25.13 -14.67 -12.74
C PHE A 390 24.94 -13.17 -13.02
N ILE A 391 24.06 -12.51 -12.26
CA ILE A 391 23.77 -11.07 -12.41
C ILE A 391 25.04 -10.23 -12.27
N GLN A 392 25.88 -10.52 -11.26
CA GLN A 392 27.14 -9.80 -11.07
C GLN A 392 28.09 -9.97 -12.25
N THR A 393 28.13 -11.15 -12.86
CA THR A 393 28.94 -11.44 -14.04
C THR A 393 28.46 -10.62 -15.23
N VAL A 394 27.15 -10.62 -15.50
CA VAL A 394 26.54 -9.83 -16.57
C VAL A 394 26.77 -8.33 -16.35
N VAL A 395 26.51 -7.82 -15.15
CA VAL A 395 26.67 -6.39 -14.82
C VAL A 395 28.14 -5.96 -14.92
N ALA A 396 29.10 -6.78 -14.48
CA ALA A 396 30.52 -6.44 -14.55
C ALA A 396 31.04 -6.33 -16.00
N GLN A 397 30.44 -7.09 -16.92
CA GLN A 397 30.75 -7.04 -18.35
C GLN A 397 30.11 -5.83 -19.03
N CYS A 398 28.85 -5.52 -18.71
CA CYS A 398 28.05 -4.57 -19.48
C CYS A 398 27.93 -3.16 -18.87
N VAL A 399 28.26 -2.96 -17.58
CA VAL A 399 28.02 -1.68 -16.89
C VAL A 399 29.33 -1.03 -16.45
N ARG A 400 29.48 0.26 -16.78
CA ARG A 400 30.58 1.12 -16.34
C ARG A 400 30.01 2.27 -15.53
N ARG A 401 30.33 2.34 -14.24
CA ARG A 401 29.87 3.42 -13.35
C ARG A 401 30.79 4.65 -13.49
N GLY A 402 30.19 5.83 -13.68
CA GLY A 402 30.91 7.09 -13.89
C GLY A 402 31.33 7.80 -12.60
N ARG A 403 30.67 7.49 -11.47
CA ARG A 403 30.97 8.08 -10.16
C ARG A 403 31.79 7.13 -9.29
N PRO A 404 32.67 7.65 -8.40
CA PRO A 404 33.29 6.84 -7.36
C PRO A 404 32.22 6.18 -6.49
N LEU A 405 32.42 4.89 -6.17
CA LEU A 405 31.58 4.14 -5.23
C LEU A 405 31.49 4.90 -3.89
N GLY A 406 30.30 5.41 -3.55
CA GLY A 406 30.02 6.12 -2.30
C GLY A 406 30.02 7.66 -2.35
N ALA A 407 30.11 8.29 -3.52
CA ALA A 407 29.94 9.74 -3.63
C ALA A 407 28.51 10.16 -3.22
N PRO A 408 28.32 11.17 -2.35
CA PRO A 408 27.00 11.50 -1.82
C PRO A 408 26.10 12.10 -2.90
N THR A 409 24.96 11.46 -3.15
CA THR A 409 23.96 11.94 -4.10
C THR A 409 23.17 13.13 -3.53
N LEU A 410 22.37 13.80 -4.37
CA LEU A 410 21.42 14.82 -3.89
C LEU A 410 20.44 14.23 -2.88
N SER A 411 19.96 13.01 -3.13
CA SER A 411 19.10 12.28 -2.19
C SER A 411 19.78 12.10 -0.84
N ASP A 412 21.07 11.72 -0.84
CA ASP A 412 21.83 11.51 0.40
C ASP A 412 21.94 12.79 1.24
N ARG A 413 22.09 13.95 0.57
CA ARG A 413 22.16 15.25 1.26
C ARG A 413 20.84 15.64 1.88
N ILE A 414 19.72 15.35 1.21
CA ILE A 414 18.38 15.59 1.73
C ILE A 414 18.12 14.64 2.91
N ASP A 415 18.43 13.35 2.74
CA ASP A 415 18.26 12.34 3.77
C ASP A 415 19.12 12.63 5.02
N ALA A 416 20.30 13.24 4.86
CA ALA A 416 21.12 13.69 5.99
C ALA A 416 20.41 14.68 6.91
N ILE A 417 19.38 15.39 6.43
CA ILE A 417 18.53 16.30 7.21
C ILE A 417 17.22 15.60 7.59
N VAL A 418 16.52 15.06 6.60
CA VAL A 418 15.17 14.50 6.75
C VAL A 418 15.15 13.24 7.62
N THR A 419 16.20 12.43 7.58
CA THR A 419 16.31 11.19 8.36
C THR A 419 17.23 11.32 9.57
N HIS A 420 17.70 12.55 9.87
CA HIS A 420 18.58 12.79 11.00
C HIS A 420 17.91 12.48 12.34
N LYS A 421 18.65 11.86 13.27
CA LYS A 421 18.14 11.42 14.58
C LYS A 421 17.36 12.46 15.39
N VAL A 422 17.69 13.74 15.26
CA VAL A 422 17.00 14.85 15.97
C VAL A 422 16.12 15.67 15.02
N LEU A 423 16.56 15.91 13.78
CA LEU A 423 15.86 16.83 12.87
C LEU A 423 14.70 16.15 12.12
N ALA A 424 14.70 14.82 12.04
CA ALA A 424 13.65 14.07 11.33
C ALA A 424 12.25 14.38 11.86
N ILE A 425 12.04 14.37 13.17
CA ILE A 425 10.71 14.60 13.77
C ILE A 425 10.27 16.07 13.58
N PRO A 426 11.08 17.10 13.90
CA PRO A 426 10.70 18.49 13.62
C PRO A 426 10.43 18.77 12.15
N VAL A 427 11.27 18.27 11.23
CA VAL A 427 11.08 18.46 9.78
C VAL A 427 9.78 17.78 9.34
N PHE A 428 9.54 16.57 9.81
CA PHE A 428 8.30 15.85 9.55
C PHE A 428 7.07 16.61 10.08
N LEU A 429 7.08 17.05 11.33
CA LEU A 429 5.99 17.82 11.94
C LEU A 429 5.77 19.15 11.22
N LEU A 430 6.83 19.84 10.81
CA LEU A 430 6.75 21.08 10.04
C LEU A 430 6.11 20.85 8.67
N MET A 431 6.51 19.79 7.97
CA MET A 431 5.92 19.43 6.69
C MET A 431 4.42 19.11 6.82
N MET A 432 4.04 18.38 7.86
CA MET A 432 2.64 18.08 8.15
C MET A 432 1.86 19.32 8.57
N LEU A 433 2.45 20.19 9.36
CA LEU A 433 1.87 21.49 9.71
C LEU A 433 1.62 22.31 8.46
N CYS A 434 2.59 22.40 7.54
CA CYS A 434 2.42 23.09 6.25
C CYS A 434 1.28 22.46 5.43
N MET A 435 1.24 21.13 5.30
CA MET A 435 0.16 20.43 4.61
C MET A 435 -1.21 20.77 5.20
N PHE A 436 -1.38 20.67 6.52
CA PHE A 436 -2.65 20.95 7.19
C PHE A 436 -3.03 22.43 7.17
N ALA A 437 -2.07 23.33 7.40
CA ALA A 437 -2.31 24.77 7.35
C ALA A 437 -2.76 25.22 5.95
N LEU A 438 -2.18 24.66 4.89
CA LEU A 438 -2.55 24.97 3.51
C LEU A 438 -3.86 24.27 3.08
N THR A 439 -4.13 23.07 3.60
CA THR A 439 -5.38 22.35 3.34
C THR A 439 -6.57 23.02 4.02
N PHE A 440 -6.43 23.47 5.27
CA PHE A 440 -7.53 23.97 6.08
C PHE A 440 -7.60 25.49 6.19
N GLY A 441 -6.51 26.22 5.97
CA GLY A 441 -6.56 27.68 5.89
C GLY A 441 -7.18 28.10 4.55
N PRO A 442 -6.38 28.17 3.47
CA PRO A 442 -6.88 28.50 2.13
C PRO A 442 -8.04 27.60 1.66
N GLY A 443 -8.01 26.30 1.98
CA GLY A 443 -9.07 25.39 1.56
C GLY A 443 -10.43 25.67 2.22
N GLN A 444 -10.48 26.18 3.46
CA GLN A 444 -11.74 26.63 4.08
C GLN A 444 -12.29 27.87 3.38
N MET A 445 -11.44 28.85 3.04
CA MET A 445 -11.88 30.04 2.30
C MET A 445 -12.50 29.66 0.94
N LEU A 446 -11.95 28.66 0.26
CA LEU A 446 -12.51 28.15 -0.98
C LEU A 446 -13.83 27.40 -0.74
N ALA A 447 -13.93 26.61 0.34
CA ALA A 447 -15.15 25.91 0.72
C ALA A 447 -16.30 26.88 1.01
N ASP A 448 -16.03 27.94 1.79
CA ASP A 448 -17.01 28.99 2.12
C ASP A 448 -17.47 29.72 0.85
N GLY A 449 -16.56 29.94 -0.11
CA GLY A 449 -16.89 30.52 -1.41
C GLY A 449 -17.82 29.63 -2.25
N VAL A 450 -17.60 28.32 -2.22
CA VAL A 450 -18.48 27.34 -2.88
C VAL A 450 -19.85 27.30 -2.20
N ASP A 451 -19.90 27.34 -0.87
CA ASP A 451 -21.15 27.35 -0.11
C ASP A 451 -21.99 28.59 -0.40
N ALA A 452 -21.36 29.77 -0.41
CA ALA A 452 -22.03 31.03 -0.76
C ALA A 452 -22.61 31.00 -2.19
N LEU A 453 -21.93 30.36 -3.14
CA LEU A 453 -22.39 30.23 -4.51
C LEU A 453 -23.56 29.24 -4.63
N ILE A 454 -23.45 28.06 -4.02
CA ILE A 454 -24.42 26.97 -4.18
C ILE A 454 -25.57 27.10 -3.18
N GLY A 455 -25.28 27.10 -1.88
CA GLY A 455 -26.26 27.17 -0.80
C GLY A 455 -26.87 28.55 -0.62
N GLY A 456 -26.13 29.61 -0.99
CA GLY A 456 -26.64 30.98 -0.97
C GLY A 456 -27.33 31.37 -2.28
N TRP A 457 -26.54 31.73 -3.29
CA TRP A 457 -27.05 32.35 -4.52
C TRP A 457 -27.88 31.40 -5.38
N PHE A 458 -27.38 30.20 -5.69
CA PHE A 458 -28.08 29.25 -6.56
C PHE A 458 -29.34 28.69 -5.90
N ALA A 459 -29.26 28.23 -4.64
CA ALA A 459 -30.42 27.74 -3.90
C ALA A 459 -31.48 28.82 -3.71
N GLY A 460 -31.08 30.06 -3.36
CA GLY A 460 -32.00 31.19 -3.25
C GLY A 460 -32.68 31.54 -4.58
N GLY A 461 -31.93 31.50 -5.68
CA GLY A 461 -32.47 31.68 -7.04
C GLY A 461 -33.51 30.62 -7.38
N VAL A 462 -33.20 29.34 -7.17
CA VAL A 462 -34.14 28.23 -7.41
C VAL A 462 -35.38 28.36 -6.54
N ARG A 463 -35.23 28.69 -5.25
CA ARG A 463 -36.34 28.91 -4.32
C ARG A 463 -37.27 30.03 -4.82
N SER A 464 -36.71 31.16 -5.24
CA SER A 464 -37.50 32.28 -5.77
C SER A 464 -38.25 31.93 -7.06
N LEU A 465 -37.65 31.11 -7.93
CA LEU A 465 -38.24 30.70 -9.20
C LEU A 465 -39.36 29.67 -8.99
N LEU A 466 -39.17 28.72 -8.08
CA LEU A 466 -40.19 27.73 -7.68
C LEU A 466 -41.38 28.38 -7.00
N ALA A 467 -41.13 29.37 -6.13
CA ALA A 467 -42.18 30.17 -5.49
C ALA A 467 -42.97 30.99 -6.54
N ALA A 468 -42.29 31.62 -7.50
CA ALA A 468 -42.93 32.35 -8.59
C ALA A 468 -43.76 31.45 -9.52
N ALA A 469 -43.37 30.17 -9.68
CA ALA A 469 -44.09 29.19 -10.47
C ALA A 469 -45.31 28.57 -9.74
N GLY A 470 -45.58 28.94 -8.48
CA GLY A 470 -46.69 28.40 -7.70
C GLY A 470 -46.59 26.90 -7.43
N THR A 471 -45.37 26.37 -7.35
CA THR A 471 -45.14 24.94 -7.09
C THR A 471 -45.55 24.55 -5.66
N ALA A 472 -45.90 23.27 -5.47
CA ALA A 472 -46.29 22.79 -4.15
C ALA A 472 -45.12 22.89 -3.15
N PRO A 473 -45.35 23.27 -1.88
CA PRO A 473 -44.29 23.49 -0.89
C PRO A 473 -43.33 22.30 -0.70
N TRP A 474 -43.84 21.07 -0.87
CA TRP A 474 -43.02 19.87 -0.76
C TRP A 474 -42.03 19.70 -1.92
N VAL A 475 -42.34 20.22 -3.12
CA VAL A 475 -41.44 20.18 -4.28
C VAL A 475 -40.30 21.16 -4.06
N GLU A 476 -40.60 22.35 -3.54
CA GLU A 476 -39.59 23.33 -3.16
C GLU A 476 -38.65 22.75 -2.10
N ALA A 477 -39.20 22.18 -1.02
CA ALA A 477 -38.41 21.58 0.05
C ALA A 477 -37.55 20.41 -0.44
N LEU A 478 -38.08 19.54 -1.31
CA LEU A 478 -37.30 18.44 -1.88
C LEU A 478 -36.13 18.94 -2.74
N LEU A 479 -36.37 19.90 -3.62
CA LEU A 479 -35.35 20.38 -4.55
C LEU A 479 -34.30 21.23 -3.84
N VAL A 480 -34.71 22.13 -2.96
CA VAL A 480 -33.80 23.07 -2.28
C VAL A 480 -33.14 22.41 -1.07
N ASP A 481 -33.94 21.89 -0.13
CA ASP A 481 -33.42 21.38 1.15
C ASP A 481 -32.99 19.91 1.07
N GLY A 482 -33.53 19.13 0.12
CA GLY A 482 -33.11 17.74 -0.12
C GLY A 482 -31.95 17.61 -1.11
N VAL A 483 -32.15 18.10 -2.34
CA VAL A 483 -31.21 17.90 -3.46
C VAL A 483 -30.09 18.94 -3.48
N ILE A 484 -30.41 20.24 -3.53
CA ILE A 484 -29.39 21.29 -3.65
C ILE A 484 -28.53 21.36 -2.39
N ALA A 485 -29.12 21.29 -1.19
CA ALA A 485 -28.36 21.24 0.05
C ALA A 485 -27.45 19.99 0.12
N GLY A 486 -27.96 18.83 -0.32
CA GLY A 486 -27.19 17.58 -0.39
C GLY A 486 -26.00 17.65 -1.34
N VAL A 487 -26.21 18.15 -2.57
CA VAL A 487 -25.14 18.36 -3.56
C VAL A 487 -24.17 19.45 -3.11
N GLY A 488 -24.69 20.53 -2.54
CA GLY A 488 -23.92 21.65 -1.99
C GLY A 488 -22.94 21.17 -0.92
N GLY A 489 -23.42 20.38 0.05
CA GLY A 489 -22.56 19.79 1.09
C GLY A 489 -21.41 18.96 0.53
N VAL A 490 -21.60 18.21 -0.56
CA VAL A 490 -20.50 17.45 -1.19
C VAL A 490 -19.49 18.38 -1.86
N LEU A 491 -19.98 19.42 -2.55
CA LEU A 491 -19.15 20.32 -3.35
C LEU A 491 -18.34 21.29 -2.48
N THR A 492 -18.84 21.68 -1.30
CA THR A 492 -18.11 22.55 -0.37
C THR A 492 -16.84 21.88 0.19
N PHE A 493 -16.82 20.56 0.37
CA PHE A 493 -15.59 19.84 0.79
C PHE A 493 -14.59 19.61 -0.34
N LEU A 494 -15.01 19.77 -1.59
CA LEU A 494 -14.19 19.44 -2.76
C LEU A 494 -12.83 20.16 -2.79
N PRO A 495 -12.74 21.49 -2.52
CA PRO A 495 -11.47 22.21 -2.55
C PRO A 495 -10.47 21.68 -1.51
N GLN A 496 -10.93 21.41 -0.28
CA GLN A 496 -10.08 20.89 0.79
C GLN A 496 -9.54 19.51 0.43
N ILE A 497 -10.40 18.62 -0.08
CA ILE A 497 -10.00 17.28 -0.51
C ILE A 497 -9.00 17.34 -1.68
N ALA A 498 -9.20 18.24 -2.64
CA ALA A 498 -8.29 18.41 -3.77
C ALA A 498 -6.90 18.90 -3.33
N ILE A 499 -6.83 19.87 -2.42
CA ILE A 499 -5.56 20.37 -1.86
C ILE A 499 -4.87 19.27 -1.04
N LEU A 500 -5.62 18.52 -0.24
CA LEU A 500 -5.06 17.38 0.49
C LEU A 500 -4.44 16.36 -0.47
N PHE A 501 -5.18 15.95 -1.52
CA PHE A 501 -4.65 15.03 -2.52
C PHE A 501 -3.46 15.59 -3.30
N LEU A 502 -3.38 16.91 -3.51
CA LEU A 502 -2.23 17.57 -4.13
C LEU A 502 -0.96 17.33 -3.29
N PHE A 503 -1.02 17.60 -1.98
CA PHE A 503 0.11 17.39 -1.09
C PHE A 503 0.46 15.92 -0.94
N LEU A 504 -0.53 15.04 -0.81
CA LEU A 504 -0.28 13.61 -0.69
C LEU A 504 0.38 13.04 -1.94
N SER A 505 -0.10 13.38 -3.13
CA SER A 505 0.53 12.97 -4.39
C SER A 505 1.95 13.54 -4.52
N PHE A 506 2.19 14.79 -4.08
CA PHE A 506 3.54 15.35 -4.05
C PHE A 506 4.50 14.60 -3.11
N LEU A 507 4.05 14.24 -1.90
CA LEU A 507 4.86 13.51 -0.92
C LEU A 507 5.12 12.07 -1.32
N GLU A 508 4.16 11.45 -2.01
CA GLU A 508 4.24 10.11 -2.58
C GLU A 508 5.24 10.08 -3.74
N ASP A 509 5.03 10.92 -4.77
CA ASP A 509 5.86 10.96 -5.98
C ASP A 509 7.29 11.47 -5.71
N SER A 510 7.49 12.26 -4.65
CA SER A 510 8.84 12.70 -4.25
C SER A 510 9.67 11.62 -3.55
N GLY A 511 9.05 10.51 -3.12
CA GLY A 511 9.71 9.45 -2.35
C GLY A 511 9.84 9.77 -0.85
N TYR A 512 9.31 10.90 -0.36
CA TYR A 512 9.35 11.25 1.06
C TYR A 512 8.55 10.27 1.93
N MET A 513 7.44 9.72 1.42
CA MET A 513 6.60 8.75 2.14
C MET A 513 7.39 7.54 2.65
N ALA A 514 8.35 7.03 1.88
CA ALA A 514 9.19 5.90 2.29
C ALA A 514 10.05 6.25 3.52
N ARG A 515 10.57 7.48 3.60
CA ARG A 515 11.34 7.97 4.77
C ARG A 515 10.46 8.19 5.98
N ALA A 516 9.26 8.76 5.79
CA ALA A 516 8.31 8.92 6.88
C ALA A 516 7.92 7.57 7.50
N ALA A 517 7.68 6.55 6.66
CA ALA A 517 7.43 5.19 7.11
C ALA A 517 8.63 4.60 7.86
N PHE A 518 9.86 4.79 7.35
CA PHE A 518 11.10 4.39 8.01
C PHE A 518 11.24 5.01 9.41
N ILE A 519 10.96 6.31 9.56
CA ILE A 519 11.02 7.01 10.85
C ILE A 519 9.97 6.47 11.84
N MET A 520 8.77 6.13 11.37
CA MET A 520 7.62 5.80 12.22
C MET A 520 7.49 4.31 12.57
N ASP A 521 8.26 3.42 11.94
CA ASP A 521 8.09 1.97 12.10
C ASP A 521 8.25 1.51 13.56
N ARG A 522 9.28 1.96 14.30
CA ARG A 522 9.46 1.55 15.71
C ARG A 522 8.27 1.94 16.60
N LEU A 523 7.67 3.10 16.37
CA LEU A 523 6.54 3.58 17.17
C LEU A 523 5.29 2.73 16.88
N LEU A 524 5.02 2.45 15.61
CA LEU A 524 3.83 1.71 15.19
C LEU A 524 3.89 0.21 15.44
N ARG A 525 5.09 -0.38 15.42
CA ARG A 525 5.28 -1.81 15.68
C ARG A 525 4.80 -2.23 17.07
N ARG A 526 4.93 -1.33 18.06
CA ARG A 526 4.40 -1.56 19.42
C ARG A 526 2.89 -1.84 19.41
N PHE A 527 2.19 -1.34 18.40
CA PHE A 527 0.75 -1.48 18.22
C PHE A 527 0.39 -2.56 17.18
N GLY A 528 1.39 -3.28 16.64
CA GLY A 528 1.19 -4.34 15.65
C GLY A 528 1.07 -3.85 14.20
N LEU A 529 1.46 -2.61 13.92
CA LEU A 529 1.40 -2.02 12.58
C LEU A 529 2.81 -1.85 11.98
N SER A 530 2.93 -1.94 10.66
CA SER A 530 4.11 -1.44 9.94
C SER A 530 4.18 0.09 9.93
N GLY A 531 5.38 0.64 9.78
CA GLY A 531 5.60 2.08 9.64
C GLY A 531 4.78 2.73 8.50
N LYS A 532 4.42 1.96 7.47
CA LYS A 532 3.56 2.40 6.36
C LYS A 532 2.14 2.78 6.82
N ALA A 533 1.60 2.14 7.86
CA ALA A 533 0.26 2.43 8.39
C ALA A 533 0.11 3.85 8.96
N PHE A 534 1.24 4.48 9.30
CA PHE A 534 1.26 5.85 9.81
C PHE A 534 0.66 6.84 8.81
N ILE A 535 0.92 6.62 7.52
CA ILE A 535 0.52 7.52 6.45
C ILE A 535 -1.02 7.63 6.39
N PRO A 536 -1.78 6.51 6.24
CA PRO A 536 -3.23 6.51 6.40
C PRO A 536 -3.72 7.13 7.71
N MET A 537 -3.13 6.77 8.85
CA MET A 537 -3.58 7.27 10.14
C MET A 537 -3.47 8.80 10.22
N LEU A 538 -2.36 9.35 9.76
CA LEU A 538 -2.15 10.79 9.73
C LEU A 538 -3.10 11.51 8.78
N MET A 539 -3.31 10.97 7.58
CA MET A 539 -4.33 11.46 6.64
C MET A 539 -5.74 11.47 7.26
N GLY A 540 -6.00 10.56 8.21
CA GLY A 540 -7.27 10.44 8.92
C GLY A 540 -7.67 11.68 9.73
N PHE A 541 -6.69 12.44 10.24
CA PHE A 541 -6.95 13.75 10.86
C PHE A 541 -7.48 14.79 9.86
N GLY A 542 -7.18 14.59 8.58
CA GLY A 542 -7.76 15.36 7.50
C GLY A 542 -9.18 14.88 7.18
N CYS A 543 -9.24 13.72 6.52
CA CYS A 543 -10.48 13.06 6.17
C CYS A 543 -10.29 11.54 6.16
N THR A 544 -11.25 10.81 6.71
CA THR A 544 -11.21 9.34 6.79
C THR A 544 -11.27 8.68 5.41
N VAL A 545 -11.92 9.28 4.42
CA VAL A 545 -12.05 8.73 3.06
C VAL A 545 -10.68 8.56 2.37
N PRO A 546 -9.89 9.62 2.13
CA PRO A 546 -8.57 9.50 1.50
C PRO A 546 -7.60 8.67 2.35
N ALA A 547 -7.72 8.74 3.67
CA ALA A 547 -6.92 7.96 4.60
C ALA A 547 -7.13 6.45 4.42
N VAL A 548 -8.39 5.99 4.38
CA VAL A 548 -8.72 4.58 4.15
C VAL A 548 -8.27 4.13 2.77
N MET A 549 -8.38 4.97 1.73
CA MET A 549 -7.84 4.66 0.40
C MET A 549 -6.32 4.54 0.40
N GLY A 550 -5.61 5.37 1.16
CA GLY A 550 -4.15 5.31 1.30
C GLY A 550 -3.66 3.99 1.91
N ALA A 551 -4.52 3.26 2.61
CA ALA A 551 -4.21 1.96 3.17
C ALA A 551 -3.91 0.89 2.09
N ARG A 552 -4.27 1.13 0.82
CA ARG A 552 -3.92 0.22 -0.29
C ARG A 552 -2.43 -0.01 -0.47
N THR A 553 -1.59 0.92 -0.04
CA THR A 553 -0.13 0.83 -0.16
C THR A 553 0.52 -0.20 0.79
N MET A 554 -0.28 -0.86 1.64
CA MET A 554 0.19 -1.90 2.55
C MET A 554 0.15 -3.29 1.90
N GLU A 555 1.32 -3.93 1.83
CA GLU A 555 1.53 -5.28 1.29
C GLU A 555 0.82 -6.36 2.13
N ASN A 556 0.78 -6.19 3.45
CA ASN A 556 0.18 -7.17 4.36
C ASN A 556 -1.30 -6.87 4.60
N GLU A 557 -2.16 -7.82 4.26
CA GLU A 557 -3.61 -7.75 4.43
C GLU A 557 -4.03 -7.49 5.89
N LYS A 558 -3.32 -8.06 6.87
CA LYS A 558 -3.63 -7.89 8.30
C LYS A 558 -3.38 -6.45 8.75
N ASP A 559 -2.19 -5.92 8.44
CA ASP A 559 -1.82 -4.53 8.71
C ASP A 559 -2.80 -3.57 8.02
N ARG A 560 -3.19 -3.88 6.78
CA ARG A 560 -4.14 -3.08 6.03
C ARG A 560 -5.50 -3.00 6.72
N ARG A 561 -6.11 -4.15 7.02
CA ARG A 561 -7.42 -4.19 7.68
C ARG A 561 -7.39 -3.52 9.05
N MET A 562 -6.33 -3.77 9.83
CA MET A 562 -6.19 -3.15 11.14
C MET A 562 -6.09 -1.62 11.03
N THR A 563 -5.27 -1.11 10.12
CA THR A 563 -5.16 0.34 9.87
C THR A 563 -6.50 0.95 9.46
N ILE A 564 -7.25 0.32 8.55
CA ILE A 564 -8.58 0.79 8.11
C ILE A 564 -9.55 0.89 9.30
N MET A 565 -9.49 -0.04 10.27
CA MET A 565 -10.32 0.00 11.48
C MET A 565 -9.90 1.09 12.47
N LEU A 566 -8.63 1.49 12.46
CA LEU A 566 -8.06 2.46 13.41
C LEU A 566 -8.13 3.91 12.92
N VAL A 567 -8.07 4.14 11.61
CA VAL A 567 -8.16 5.48 10.99
C VAL A 567 -9.38 6.28 11.47
N PRO A 568 -10.59 5.69 11.66
CA PRO A 568 -11.77 6.45 12.11
C PRO A 568 -11.70 7.02 13.54
N PHE A 569 -10.73 6.57 14.36
CA PHE A 569 -10.45 7.19 15.66
C PHE A 569 -9.66 8.49 15.55
N MET A 570 -9.09 8.78 14.37
CA MET A 570 -8.45 10.06 14.08
C MET A 570 -9.53 11.11 13.86
N SER A 571 -9.45 12.21 14.61
CA SER A 571 -10.45 13.27 14.51
C SER A 571 -10.29 14.05 13.21
N CYS A 572 -11.20 13.81 12.27
CA CYS A 572 -11.27 14.54 11.01
C CYS A 572 -11.81 15.97 11.19
N SER A 573 -11.52 16.86 10.24
CA SER A 573 -11.94 18.26 10.28
C SER A 573 -13.46 18.45 10.36
N ALA A 574 -14.23 17.55 9.77
CA ALA A 574 -15.70 17.61 9.78
C ALA A 574 -16.33 17.49 11.18
N ARG A 575 -15.55 17.07 12.20
CA ARG A 575 -16.00 17.05 13.60
C ARG A 575 -15.83 18.39 14.31
N LEU A 576 -14.98 19.28 13.79
CA LEU A 576 -14.67 20.57 14.41
C LEU A 576 -15.90 21.48 14.59
N PRO A 577 -16.89 21.53 13.68
CA PRO A 577 -18.11 22.32 13.91
C PRO A 577 -18.86 21.88 15.18
N VAL A 578 -18.97 20.56 15.41
CA VAL A 578 -19.62 20.00 16.61
C VAL A 578 -18.82 20.35 17.87
N TYR A 579 -17.50 20.23 17.78
CA TYR A 579 -16.60 20.56 18.88
C TYR A 579 -16.67 22.04 19.23
N GLY A 580 -16.62 22.91 18.23
CA GLY A 580 -16.73 24.36 18.37
C GLY A 580 -18.07 24.77 19.00
N LEU A 581 -19.19 24.23 18.51
CA LEU A 581 -20.52 24.51 19.05
C LEU A 581 -20.61 24.18 20.54
N LEU A 582 -20.30 22.94 20.93
CA LEU A 582 -20.48 22.51 22.32
C LEU A 582 -19.43 23.10 23.26
N THR A 583 -18.21 23.36 22.79
CA THR A 583 -17.21 24.06 23.61
C THR A 583 -17.54 25.52 23.81
N ALA A 584 -18.06 26.22 22.80
CA ALA A 584 -18.55 27.59 22.95
C ALA A 584 -19.75 27.67 23.91
N ALA A 585 -20.62 26.65 23.90
CA ALA A 585 -21.79 26.59 24.77
C ALA A 585 -21.45 26.24 26.23
N PHE A 586 -20.75 25.13 26.46
CA PHE A 586 -20.58 24.57 27.81
C PHE A 586 -19.19 24.79 28.42
N PHE A 587 -18.20 25.18 27.62
CA PHE A 587 -16.79 25.32 28.03
C PHE A 587 -16.13 26.61 27.54
N PRO A 588 -16.75 27.80 27.69
CA PRO A 588 -16.30 29.03 27.03
C PRO A 588 -14.86 29.44 27.40
N GLN A 589 -14.40 29.13 28.61
CA GLN A 589 -13.04 29.45 29.08
C GLN A 589 -12.00 28.37 28.73
N TYR A 590 -12.43 27.12 28.52
CA TYR A 590 -11.54 25.95 28.39
C TYR A 590 -11.72 25.20 27.06
N GLY A 591 -12.42 25.77 26.08
CA GLY A 591 -12.76 25.08 24.83
C GLY A 591 -11.54 24.50 24.10
N GLY A 592 -10.42 25.23 24.05
CA GLY A 592 -9.18 24.72 23.47
C GLY A 592 -8.62 23.47 24.18
N LEU A 593 -8.68 23.41 25.52
CA LEU A 593 -8.26 22.23 26.29
C LEU A 593 -9.21 21.05 26.07
N VAL A 594 -10.51 21.32 25.95
CA VAL A 594 -11.52 20.28 25.65
C VAL A 594 -11.23 19.68 24.28
N VAL A 595 -11.05 20.49 23.23
CA VAL A 595 -10.70 19.99 21.89
C VAL A 595 -9.38 19.23 21.93
N PHE A 596 -8.34 19.76 22.58
CA PHE A 596 -7.07 19.06 22.73
C PHE A 596 -7.22 17.69 23.41
N SER A 597 -8.04 17.61 24.47
CA SER A 597 -8.33 16.35 25.16
C SER A 597 -9.00 15.33 24.25
N LEU A 598 -9.91 15.75 23.36
CA LEU A 598 -10.57 14.86 22.39
C LEU A 598 -9.58 14.31 21.37
N TYR A 599 -8.66 15.13 20.86
CA TYR A 599 -7.62 14.65 19.94
C TYR A 599 -6.70 13.63 20.62
N LEU A 600 -6.30 13.88 21.87
CA LEU A 600 -5.50 12.94 22.65
C LEU A 600 -6.29 11.65 22.93
N LEU A 601 -7.57 11.75 23.29
CA LEU A 601 -8.44 10.61 23.55
C LEU A 601 -8.61 9.74 22.31
N GLY A 602 -8.79 10.33 21.13
CA GLY A 602 -8.87 9.61 19.86
C GLY A 602 -7.59 8.81 19.57
N LEU A 603 -6.43 9.42 19.80
CA LEU A 603 -5.14 8.74 19.67
C LEU A 603 -4.99 7.58 20.67
N LEU A 604 -5.41 7.77 21.92
CA LEU A 604 -5.37 6.73 22.95
C LEU A 604 -6.29 5.55 22.60
N PHE A 605 -7.51 5.82 22.11
CA PHE A 605 -8.43 4.79 21.64
C PHE A 605 -7.89 4.06 20.41
N ALA A 606 -7.27 4.77 19.46
CA ALA A 606 -6.61 4.14 18.32
C ALA A 606 -5.48 3.18 18.77
N ILE A 607 -4.64 3.62 19.71
CA ILE A 607 -3.56 2.82 20.28
C ILE A 607 -4.11 1.59 21.02
N GLY A 608 -5.05 1.80 21.94
CA GLY A 608 -5.67 0.72 22.73
C GLY A 608 -6.39 -0.29 21.85
N SER A 609 -7.14 0.20 20.86
CA SER A 609 -7.80 -0.63 19.86
C SER A 609 -6.81 -1.43 19.03
N GLY A 610 -5.69 -0.85 18.62
CA GLY A 610 -4.65 -1.55 17.84
C GLY A 610 -4.06 -2.72 18.63
N ILE A 611 -3.71 -2.48 19.90
CA ILE A 611 -3.19 -3.52 20.80
C ILE A 611 -4.23 -4.63 21.01
N LEU A 612 -5.50 -4.27 21.19
CA LEU A 612 -6.59 -5.22 21.43
C LEU A 612 -6.90 -6.06 20.19
N LEU A 613 -7.01 -5.43 19.01
CA LEU A 613 -7.24 -6.11 17.74
C LEU A 613 -6.08 -7.03 17.36
N LYS A 614 -4.83 -6.62 17.61
CA LYS A 614 -3.64 -7.46 17.43
C LYS A 614 -3.74 -8.76 18.25
N LYS A 615 -4.14 -8.66 19.52
CA LYS A 615 -4.24 -9.82 20.43
C LYS A 615 -5.45 -10.72 20.13
N LEU A 616 -6.59 -10.14 19.76
CA LEU A 616 -7.85 -10.88 19.62
C LEU A 616 -8.10 -11.38 18.20
N VAL A 617 -7.81 -10.58 17.17
CA VAL A 617 -8.28 -10.79 15.80
C VAL A 617 -7.13 -11.08 14.84
N PHE A 618 -6.01 -10.36 14.97
CA PHE A 618 -4.89 -10.41 14.02
C PHE A 618 -3.64 -11.08 14.61
N GLN A 619 -3.77 -12.33 15.07
CA GLN A 619 -2.65 -13.12 15.56
C GLN A 619 -1.76 -13.61 14.39
N GLY A 620 -0.44 -13.70 14.63
CA GLY A 620 0.55 -14.23 13.68
C GLY A 620 1.87 -13.46 13.69
N GLU A 621 2.86 -13.98 12.94
CA GLU A 621 4.16 -13.35 12.80
C GLU A 621 4.05 -12.02 12.00
N PRO A 622 4.77 -10.97 12.42
CA PRO A 622 4.80 -9.71 11.69
C PRO A 622 5.47 -9.92 10.33
N ALA A 623 4.92 -9.32 9.28
CA ALA A 623 5.54 -9.35 7.96
C ALA A 623 6.98 -8.80 8.03
N ALA A 624 7.89 -9.42 7.27
CA ALA A 624 9.25 -8.92 7.07
C ALA A 624 9.18 -7.46 6.62
N PHE A 625 9.78 -6.54 7.38
CA PHE A 625 9.86 -5.15 6.94
C PHE A 625 11.16 -4.98 6.18
N VAL A 626 11.04 -5.15 4.87
CA VAL A 626 12.11 -4.94 3.92
C VAL A 626 11.64 -3.87 2.95
N LEU A 627 12.23 -2.68 3.06
CA LEU A 627 11.84 -1.52 2.27
C LEU A 627 13.05 -0.96 1.54
N GLU A 628 12.97 -0.91 0.21
CA GLU A 628 13.88 -0.13 -0.63
C GLU A 628 13.47 1.35 -0.54
N LEU A 629 14.43 2.23 -0.24
CA LEU A 629 14.19 3.68 -0.21
C LEU A 629 14.41 4.24 -1.64
N PRO A 630 13.36 4.66 -2.37
CA PRO A 630 13.54 5.18 -3.72
C PRO A 630 14.33 6.50 -3.69
N PRO A 631 15.07 6.88 -4.74
CA PRO A 631 15.71 8.20 -4.79
C PRO A 631 14.67 9.33 -4.76
N TYR A 632 15.06 10.52 -4.28
CA TYR A 632 14.20 11.70 -4.36
C TYR A 632 14.04 12.12 -5.82
N ARG A 633 12.79 12.22 -6.28
CA ARG A 633 12.44 12.67 -7.63
C ARG A 633 11.56 13.92 -7.54
N LEU A 634 11.76 14.90 -8.42
CA LEU A 634 10.85 16.03 -8.50
C LEU A 634 9.61 15.61 -9.31
N PRO A 635 8.41 15.64 -8.71
CA PRO A 635 7.19 15.28 -9.42
C PRO A 635 6.84 16.31 -10.49
N THR A 636 6.22 15.87 -11.59
CA THR A 636 5.77 16.76 -12.66
C THR A 636 4.38 17.31 -12.34
N LEU A 637 4.14 18.61 -12.60
CA LEU A 637 2.84 19.24 -12.33
C LEU A 637 1.68 18.53 -13.06
N LYS A 638 1.95 18.01 -14.26
CA LYS A 638 0.97 17.25 -15.05
C LYS A 638 0.53 15.97 -14.33
N ASN A 639 1.47 15.20 -13.78
CA ASN A 639 1.16 13.96 -13.08
C ASN A 639 0.40 14.23 -11.77
N ILE A 640 0.85 15.23 -10.99
CA ILE A 640 0.15 15.62 -9.77
C ILE A 640 -1.29 16.04 -10.10
N ALA A 641 -1.50 16.89 -11.11
CA ALA A 641 -2.83 17.35 -11.49
C ALA A 641 -3.74 16.20 -11.96
N LEU A 642 -3.20 15.25 -12.74
CA LEU A 642 -3.93 14.05 -13.16
C LEU A 642 -4.34 13.21 -11.95
N HIS A 643 -3.42 12.93 -11.02
CA HIS A 643 -3.71 12.15 -9.82
C HIS A 643 -4.73 12.82 -8.90
N VAL A 644 -4.63 14.14 -8.73
CA VAL A 644 -5.64 14.91 -7.98
C VAL A 644 -7.00 14.78 -8.66
N TRP A 645 -7.07 14.96 -9.99
CA TRP A 645 -8.31 14.85 -10.74
C TRP A 645 -8.94 13.46 -10.65
N GLU A 646 -8.17 12.39 -10.79
CA GLU A 646 -8.64 11.01 -10.66
C GLU A 646 -9.23 10.73 -9.27
N LYS A 647 -8.51 11.14 -8.22
CA LYS A 647 -8.95 10.97 -6.83
C LYS A 647 -10.21 11.80 -6.52
N VAL A 648 -10.25 13.05 -6.98
CA VAL A 648 -11.39 13.97 -6.83
C VAL A 648 -12.62 13.47 -7.60
N LYS A 649 -12.46 13.06 -8.86
CA LYS A 649 -13.54 12.46 -9.68
C LYS A 649 -14.08 11.19 -9.02
N GLY A 650 -13.19 10.32 -8.53
CA GLY A 650 -13.56 9.11 -7.81
C GLY A 650 -14.39 9.40 -6.56
N PHE A 651 -14.04 10.45 -5.81
CA PHE A 651 -14.82 10.95 -4.69
C PHE A 651 -16.19 11.47 -5.13
N LEU A 652 -16.26 12.37 -6.11
CA LEU A 652 -17.52 12.98 -6.57
C LEU A 652 -18.54 11.95 -7.06
N VAL A 653 -18.12 11.00 -7.91
CA VAL A 653 -19.06 10.01 -8.48
C VAL A 653 -19.62 9.08 -7.41
N LYS A 654 -18.83 8.72 -6.39
CA LYS A 654 -19.21 7.70 -5.41
C LYS A 654 -19.76 8.28 -4.11
N ALA A 655 -19.03 9.20 -3.50
CA ALA A 655 -19.49 9.87 -2.29
C ALA A 655 -20.65 10.81 -2.61
N GLY A 656 -20.60 11.53 -3.74
CA GLY A 656 -21.66 12.46 -4.13
C GLY A 656 -23.01 11.78 -4.38
N THR A 657 -23.02 10.65 -5.11
CA THR A 657 -24.27 9.90 -5.36
C THR A 657 -24.86 9.32 -4.07
N LEU A 658 -24.02 8.80 -3.18
CA LEU A 658 -24.45 8.25 -1.90
C LEU A 658 -24.94 9.34 -0.94
N ILE A 659 -24.24 10.47 -0.85
CA ILE A 659 -24.63 11.59 0.00
C ILE A 659 -25.94 12.20 -0.50
N LEU A 660 -26.11 12.39 -1.81
CA LEU A 660 -27.38 12.85 -2.39
C LEU A 660 -28.53 11.88 -2.09
N ALA A 661 -28.33 10.58 -2.26
CA ALA A 661 -29.37 9.60 -1.93
C ALA A 661 -29.74 9.65 -0.44
N MET A 662 -28.74 9.79 0.44
CA MET A 662 -28.95 9.91 1.87
C MET A 662 -29.56 11.26 2.30
N SER A 663 -29.26 12.36 1.63
CA SER A 663 -29.85 13.67 1.93
C SER A 663 -31.34 13.69 1.58
N VAL A 664 -31.71 13.13 0.43
CA VAL A 664 -33.12 12.95 0.03
C VAL A 664 -33.83 12.02 1.01
N LEU A 665 -33.19 10.91 1.41
CA LEU A 665 -33.75 9.99 2.40
C LEU A 665 -33.95 10.67 3.76
N LEU A 666 -32.95 11.38 4.26
CA LEU A 666 -33.05 12.10 5.53
C LEU A 666 -34.13 13.18 5.49
N TRP A 667 -34.17 13.97 4.41
CA TRP A 667 -35.23 14.95 4.18
C TRP A 667 -36.62 14.30 4.24
N PHE A 668 -36.80 13.15 3.59
CA PHE A 668 -38.07 12.42 3.62
C PHE A 668 -38.41 11.93 5.04
N LEU A 669 -37.45 11.30 5.73
CA LEU A 669 -37.65 10.78 7.08
C LEU A 669 -37.91 11.89 8.12
N GLN A 670 -37.37 13.09 7.87
CA GLN A 670 -37.55 14.26 8.72
C GLN A 670 -38.86 15.01 8.42
N SER A 671 -39.27 15.06 7.15
CA SER A 671 -40.45 15.82 6.71
C SER A 671 -41.76 15.04 6.82
N PHE A 672 -41.71 13.71 6.80
CA PHE A 672 -42.91 12.85 6.84
C PHE A 672 -43.00 12.04 8.14
N GLY A 673 -44.24 11.80 8.58
CA GLY A 673 -44.53 11.07 9.81
C GLY A 673 -46.02 10.95 10.06
N PHE A 674 -46.37 10.65 11.30
CA PHE A 674 -47.75 10.42 11.71
C PHE A 674 -48.19 11.55 12.65
N GLU A 675 -49.10 12.40 12.15
CA GLU A 675 -49.68 13.51 12.92
C GLU A 675 -51.21 13.37 12.87
N GLY A 676 -51.87 13.32 14.03
CA GLY A 676 -53.34 13.18 14.10
C GLY A 676 -53.91 11.85 13.56
N GLY A 677 -53.08 10.81 13.41
CA GLY A 677 -53.50 9.49 12.89
C GLY A 677 -53.45 9.34 11.38
N THR A 678 -53.03 10.38 10.64
CA THR A 678 -52.80 10.32 9.19
C THR A 678 -51.31 10.45 8.87
N PHE A 679 -50.85 9.73 7.84
CA PHE A 679 -49.48 9.85 7.34
C PHE A 679 -49.41 11.07 6.40
N GLY A 680 -48.49 11.99 6.67
CA GLY A 680 -48.38 13.22 5.90
C GLY A 680 -47.11 14.01 6.23
N MET A 681 -46.98 15.18 5.62
CA MET A 681 -45.94 16.14 5.98
C MET A 681 -46.25 16.73 7.36
N VAL A 682 -45.26 16.71 8.24
CA VAL A 682 -45.45 16.98 9.67
C VAL A 682 -45.03 18.40 10.00
N SER A 683 -45.76 19.04 10.90
CA SER A 683 -45.46 20.41 11.36
C SER A 683 -44.38 20.49 12.45
N SER A 684 -44.21 19.39 13.21
CA SER A 684 -43.21 19.20 14.26
C SER A 684 -42.29 18.03 13.95
N GLU A 685 -40.97 18.24 14.04
CA GLU A 685 -39.98 17.19 13.76
C GLU A 685 -40.05 16.01 14.74
N GLU A 686 -40.62 16.18 15.94
CA GLU A 686 -40.80 15.10 16.92
C GLU A 686 -41.72 13.98 16.41
N SER A 687 -42.77 14.35 15.67
CA SER A 687 -43.74 13.42 15.07
C SER A 687 -43.29 12.84 13.72
N SER A 688 -42.09 13.21 13.25
CA SER A 688 -41.49 12.63 12.05
C SER A 688 -41.09 11.17 12.26
N ILE A 689 -40.91 10.42 11.17
CA ILE A 689 -40.35 9.05 11.23
C ILE A 689 -38.98 9.08 11.92
N LEU A 690 -38.17 10.09 11.62
CA LEU A 690 -36.85 10.26 12.22
C LEU A 690 -36.93 10.52 13.74
N GLY A 691 -37.89 11.34 14.19
CA GLY A 691 -38.18 11.57 15.60
C GLY A 691 -38.57 10.29 16.34
N PHE A 692 -39.44 9.46 15.75
CA PHE A 692 -39.80 8.14 16.29
C PHE A 692 -38.59 7.21 16.44
N VAL A 693 -37.75 7.10 15.40
CA VAL A 693 -36.52 6.30 15.46
C VAL A 693 -35.56 6.85 16.53
N GLY A 694 -35.44 8.16 16.65
CA GLY A 694 -34.68 8.82 17.71
C GLY A 694 -35.18 8.48 19.10
N GLY A 695 -36.50 8.47 19.31
CA GLY A 695 -37.14 8.08 20.56
C GLY A 695 -36.88 6.62 20.94
N LEU A 696 -36.86 5.71 19.95
CA LEU A 696 -36.49 4.30 20.18
C LEU A 696 -35.02 4.12 20.57
N LEU A 697 -34.12 4.95 20.05
CA LEU A 697 -32.68 4.89 20.36
C LEU A 697 -32.31 5.66 21.64
N ALA A 698 -33.11 6.63 22.07
CA ALA A 698 -32.84 7.48 23.22
C ALA A 698 -32.50 6.71 24.52
N PRO A 699 -33.18 5.59 24.88
CA PRO A 699 -32.83 4.81 26.07
C PRO A 699 -31.41 4.24 26.05
N LEU A 700 -30.85 3.95 24.87
CA LEU A 700 -29.48 3.45 24.72
C LEU A 700 -28.43 4.50 25.13
N PHE A 701 -28.77 5.79 24.97
CA PHE A 701 -27.89 6.92 25.28
C PHE A 701 -28.16 7.54 26.66
N ALA A 702 -29.23 7.13 27.36
CA ALA A 702 -29.53 7.60 28.72
C ALA A 702 -28.38 7.35 29.72
N PRO A 703 -27.71 6.17 29.74
CA PRO A 703 -26.56 5.93 30.61
C PRO A 703 -25.33 6.79 30.30
N LEU A 704 -25.32 7.49 29.15
CA LEU A 704 -24.23 8.36 28.70
C LEU A 704 -24.48 9.84 29.03
N GLY A 705 -25.67 10.17 29.56
CA GLY A 705 -26.06 11.52 29.96
C GLY A 705 -26.83 12.35 28.93
N PHE A 706 -27.16 11.79 27.76
CA PHE A 706 -27.85 12.49 26.66
C PHE A 706 -28.95 11.65 25.99
N GLY A 707 -29.72 10.90 26.80
CA GLY A 707 -30.81 10.01 26.36
C GLY A 707 -32.06 10.71 25.85
N THR A 708 -31.91 11.70 24.97
CA THR A 708 -33.00 12.45 24.32
C THR A 708 -33.12 12.05 22.86
N TRP A 709 -34.33 12.13 22.29
CA TRP A 709 -34.55 11.81 20.89
C TRP A 709 -33.77 12.76 19.97
N GLN A 710 -33.65 14.04 20.30
CA GLN A 710 -32.91 15.03 19.52
C GLN A 710 -31.43 14.68 19.39
N ALA A 711 -30.78 14.29 20.50
CA ALA A 711 -29.38 13.85 20.48
C ALA A 711 -29.21 12.56 19.64
N ALA A 712 -30.15 11.62 19.75
CA ALA A 712 -30.13 10.39 18.95
C ALA A 712 -30.29 10.70 17.45
N VAL A 713 -31.25 11.55 17.08
CA VAL A 713 -31.45 11.99 15.68
C VAL A 713 -30.25 12.75 15.17
N ALA A 714 -29.68 13.67 15.95
CA ALA A 714 -28.48 14.42 15.55
C ALA A 714 -27.29 13.48 15.28
N LEU A 715 -27.12 12.40 16.06
CA LEU A 715 -26.08 11.40 15.78
C LEU A 715 -26.36 10.60 14.50
N LEU A 716 -27.64 10.29 14.20
CA LEU A 716 -28.05 9.61 12.98
C LEU A 716 -27.83 10.48 11.74
N THR A 717 -28.22 11.75 11.77
CA THR A 717 -27.92 12.69 10.67
C THR A 717 -26.42 12.88 10.50
N GLY A 718 -25.68 12.85 11.62
CA GLY A 718 -24.22 12.81 11.68
C GLY A 718 -23.56 11.59 10.99
N LEU A 719 -24.29 10.51 10.72
CA LEU A 719 -23.77 9.37 9.92
C LEU A 719 -23.67 9.72 8.45
N VAL A 720 -24.49 10.66 7.95
CA VAL A 720 -24.40 11.12 6.56
C VAL A 720 -23.22 12.08 6.43
N ALA A 721 -23.21 13.14 7.23
CA ALA A 721 -22.11 14.09 7.31
C ALA A 721 -22.00 14.67 8.74
N LYS A 722 -20.80 14.90 9.26
CA LYS A 722 -20.58 15.12 10.70
C LYS A 722 -21.06 16.49 11.16
N GLU A 723 -20.92 17.49 10.31
CA GLU A 723 -21.40 18.85 10.49
C GLU A 723 -22.94 18.92 10.57
N MET A 724 -23.66 17.96 10.00
CA MET A 724 -25.13 17.90 10.08
C MET A 724 -25.64 17.71 11.51
N VAL A 725 -24.79 17.23 12.43
CA VAL A 725 -25.11 17.20 13.87
C VAL A 725 -25.43 18.62 14.37
N VAL A 726 -24.65 19.62 13.95
CA VAL A 726 -24.86 21.02 14.32
C VAL A 726 -26.12 21.57 13.67
N SER A 727 -26.33 21.29 12.38
CA SER A 727 -27.52 21.75 11.65
C SER A 727 -28.80 21.18 12.26
N SER A 728 -28.83 19.88 12.59
CA SER A 728 -29.96 19.23 13.25
C SER A 728 -30.21 19.82 14.64
N MET A 729 -29.16 20.06 15.45
CA MET A 729 -29.34 20.70 16.75
C MET A 729 -29.86 22.13 16.63
N SER A 730 -29.29 22.94 15.73
CA SER A 730 -29.73 24.33 15.49
C SER A 730 -31.21 24.38 15.12
N MET A 731 -31.67 23.44 14.30
CA MET A 731 -33.06 23.30 13.90
C MET A 731 -33.96 22.89 15.08
N PHE A 732 -33.65 21.79 15.78
CA PHE A 732 -34.51 21.27 16.86
C PHE A 732 -34.62 22.18 18.08
N TYR A 733 -33.57 22.96 18.40
CA TYR A 733 -33.57 23.86 19.54
C TYR A 733 -33.75 25.34 19.16
N GLY A 734 -33.92 25.65 17.87
CA GLY A 734 -34.26 26.98 17.38
C GLY A 734 -33.20 28.06 17.65
N PHE A 735 -31.91 27.72 17.67
CA PHE A 735 -30.82 28.69 17.84
C PHE A 735 -30.09 28.97 16.53
N SER A 736 -29.62 30.20 16.34
CA SER A 736 -28.68 30.51 15.25
C SER A 736 -27.28 29.97 15.57
N VAL A 737 -26.61 29.37 14.59
CA VAL A 737 -25.22 28.91 14.73
C VAL A 737 -24.25 30.08 15.02
N THR A 738 -24.64 31.31 14.69
CA THR A 738 -23.89 32.55 15.01
C THR A 738 -24.27 33.18 16.36
N ALA A 739 -25.17 32.57 17.12
CA ALA A 739 -25.58 33.08 18.43
C ALA A 739 -24.44 32.98 19.46
N SER A 740 -24.56 33.76 20.54
CA SER A 740 -23.58 33.69 21.64
C SER A 740 -23.62 32.33 22.33
N GLY A 741 -22.47 31.87 22.84
CA GLY A 741 -22.36 30.57 23.51
C GLY A 741 -23.37 30.37 24.65
N ALA A 742 -23.69 31.43 25.40
CA ALA A 742 -24.70 31.38 26.46
C ALA A 742 -26.12 31.13 25.94
N ALA A 743 -26.50 31.70 24.80
CA ALA A 743 -27.81 31.46 24.18
C ALA A 743 -27.92 30.02 23.68
N ILE A 744 -26.84 29.49 23.09
CA ILE A 744 -26.75 28.11 22.63
C ILE A 744 -26.80 27.14 23.83
N ALA A 745 -26.09 27.45 24.92
CA ALA A 745 -26.11 26.65 26.14
C ALA A 745 -27.50 26.59 26.78
N ALA A 746 -28.23 27.72 26.79
CA ALA A 746 -29.60 27.77 27.30
C ALA A 746 -30.55 26.91 26.45
N ALA A 747 -30.44 26.99 25.12
CA ALA A 747 -31.24 26.19 24.20
C ALA A 747 -30.96 24.67 24.33
N LEU A 748 -29.69 24.31 24.52
CA LEU A 748 -29.24 22.92 24.68
C LEU A 748 -29.41 22.36 26.11
N GLY A 749 -29.72 23.20 27.10
CA GLY A 749 -29.80 22.82 28.51
C GLY A 749 -30.87 21.76 28.81
N GLY A 750 -31.90 21.66 27.98
CA GLY A 750 -32.92 20.58 28.07
C GLY A 750 -32.38 19.20 27.70
N THR A 751 -31.23 19.12 27.01
CA THR A 751 -30.64 17.87 26.53
C THR A 751 -29.31 17.56 27.18
N PHE A 752 -28.47 18.57 27.39
CA PHE A 752 -27.25 18.43 28.17
C PHE A 752 -27.44 19.10 29.53
N GLN A 753 -27.94 18.32 30.49
CA GLN A 753 -28.20 18.80 31.85
C GLN A 753 -26.93 19.17 32.64
N SER A 754 -25.75 18.81 32.12
CA SER A 754 -24.45 19.15 32.70
C SER A 754 -23.38 19.29 31.60
N PRO A 755 -22.31 20.08 31.84
CA PRO A 755 -21.15 20.09 30.96
C PRO A 755 -20.55 18.68 30.75
N LEU A 756 -20.62 17.82 31.76
CA LEU A 756 -20.18 16.42 31.65
C LEU A 756 -20.98 15.63 30.60
N ALA A 757 -22.29 15.84 30.52
CA ALA A 757 -23.13 15.22 29.49
C ALA A 757 -22.74 15.72 28.08
N ALA A 758 -22.47 17.01 27.93
CA ALA A 758 -21.98 17.59 26.67
C ALA A 758 -20.61 17.01 26.28
N TYR A 759 -19.69 16.84 27.24
CA TYR A 759 -18.38 16.22 26.98
C TYR A 759 -18.52 14.72 26.63
N SER A 760 -19.39 13.98 27.30
CA SER A 760 -19.71 12.59 26.97
C SER A 760 -20.24 12.45 25.53
N PHE A 761 -21.08 13.39 25.08
CA PHE A 761 -21.54 13.45 23.70
C PHE A 761 -20.40 13.75 22.72
N LEU A 762 -19.49 14.67 23.05
CA LEU A 762 -18.29 14.94 22.24
C LEU A 762 -17.39 13.71 22.09
N VAL A 763 -17.23 12.92 23.16
CA VAL A 763 -16.51 11.64 23.12
C VAL A 763 -17.22 10.62 22.22
N PHE A 764 -18.55 10.60 22.22
CA PHE A 764 -19.30 9.74 21.32
C PHE A 764 -19.05 10.14 19.87
N VAL A 765 -19.17 11.45 19.56
CA VAL A 765 -18.93 12.01 18.21
C VAL A 765 -17.49 11.77 17.75
N LEU A 766 -16.53 11.75 18.66
CA LEU A 766 -15.12 11.42 18.39
C LEU A 766 -14.91 9.94 18.00
N LEU A 767 -15.60 9.01 18.65
CA LEU A 767 -15.26 7.58 18.52
C LEU A 767 -16.21 6.80 17.62
N TYR A 768 -17.42 7.31 17.38
CA TYR A 768 -18.43 6.59 16.60
C TYR A 768 -18.13 6.57 15.10
N VAL A 769 -18.93 5.77 14.41
CA VAL A 769 -18.85 5.46 12.98
C VAL A 769 -18.61 6.73 12.15
N PRO A 770 -17.67 6.73 11.20
CA PRO A 770 -17.40 7.89 10.36
C PRO A 770 -18.57 8.16 9.39
N CYS A 771 -18.45 9.17 8.54
CA CYS A 771 -19.51 9.50 7.58
C CYS A 771 -19.77 8.36 6.58
N VAL A 772 -20.93 8.36 5.92
CA VAL A 772 -21.36 7.32 4.98
C VAL A 772 -20.37 7.13 3.82
N ALA A 773 -19.74 8.22 3.37
CA ALA A 773 -18.68 8.19 2.38
C ALA A 773 -17.45 7.40 2.85
N ALA A 774 -17.07 7.53 4.12
CA ALA A 774 -15.98 6.78 4.71
C ALA A 774 -16.36 5.30 4.89
N VAL A 775 -17.59 5.00 5.34
CA VAL A 775 -18.07 3.61 5.47
C VAL A 775 -18.12 2.90 4.11
N SER A 776 -18.57 3.58 3.06
CA SER A 776 -18.55 3.06 1.69
C SER A 776 -17.12 2.74 1.22
N THR A 777 -16.18 3.65 1.51
CA THR A 777 -14.75 3.42 1.23
C THR A 777 -14.19 2.26 2.03
N ILE A 778 -14.49 2.15 3.33
CA ILE A 778 -14.10 1.01 4.17
C ILE A 778 -14.60 -0.31 3.57
N ARG A 779 -15.87 -0.36 3.13
CA ARG A 779 -16.44 -1.54 2.48
C ARG A 779 -15.67 -1.94 1.23
N LYS A 780 -15.28 -0.95 0.42
CA LYS A 780 -14.51 -1.17 -0.80
C LYS A 780 -13.12 -1.70 -0.50
N GLU A 781 -12.40 -1.08 0.43
CA GLU A 781 -11.01 -1.46 0.76
C GLU A 781 -10.90 -2.77 1.56
N MET A 782 -11.94 -3.12 2.33
CA MET A 782 -12.01 -4.42 3.00
C MET A 782 -12.48 -5.55 2.09
N ASN A 783 -13.12 -5.21 0.94
CA ASN A 783 -13.75 -6.13 0.00
C ASN A 783 -14.65 -7.19 0.68
N SER A 784 -15.31 -6.80 1.78
CA SER A 784 -16.11 -7.72 2.59
C SER A 784 -17.12 -6.98 3.46
N THR A 785 -18.40 -7.30 3.26
CA THR A 785 -19.50 -6.75 4.08
C THR A 785 -19.39 -7.19 5.54
N LYS A 786 -18.94 -8.42 5.80
CA LYS A 786 -18.74 -8.93 7.17
C LYS A 786 -17.71 -8.09 7.93
N TRP A 787 -16.56 -7.81 7.31
CA TRP A 787 -15.53 -6.97 7.92
C TRP A 787 -15.97 -5.52 8.10
N THR A 788 -16.76 -4.99 7.16
CA THR A 788 -17.33 -3.64 7.26
C THR A 788 -18.26 -3.53 8.48
N LEU A 789 -19.19 -4.48 8.63
CA LEU A 789 -20.11 -4.52 9.77
C LEU A 789 -19.37 -4.73 11.09
N ALA A 790 -18.32 -5.56 11.10
CA ALA A 790 -17.47 -5.73 12.26
C ALA A 790 -16.75 -4.41 12.64
N SER A 791 -16.27 -3.64 11.66
CA SER A 791 -15.66 -2.32 11.90
C SER A 791 -16.66 -1.32 12.46
N ILE A 792 -17.89 -1.29 11.94
CA ILE A 792 -18.97 -0.42 12.43
C ILE A 792 -19.32 -0.80 13.88
N GLY A 793 -19.52 -2.09 14.15
CA GLY A 793 -19.82 -2.60 15.49
C GLY A 793 -18.70 -2.29 16.48
N TRP A 794 -17.44 -2.43 16.07
CA TRP A 794 -16.27 -2.08 16.87
C TRP A 794 -16.25 -0.59 17.24
N GLN A 795 -16.52 0.30 16.28
CA GLN A 795 -16.55 1.74 16.51
C GLN A 795 -17.73 2.16 17.41
N LEU A 796 -18.93 1.62 17.17
CA LEU A 796 -20.08 1.88 18.04
C LEU A 796 -19.84 1.38 19.46
N GLY A 797 -19.26 0.19 19.61
CA GLY A 797 -18.89 -0.36 20.91
C GLY A 797 -17.85 0.51 21.63
N ALA A 798 -16.80 0.92 20.92
CA ALA A 798 -15.76 1.80 21.46
C ALA A 798 -16.33 3.18 21.86
N ALA A 799 -17.22 3.76 21.04
CA ALA A 799 -17.85 5.04 21.33
C ALA A 799 -18.79 4.97 22.53
N TRP A 800 -19.64 3.95 22.58
CA TRP A 800 -20.56 3.75 23.70
C TRP A 800 -19.79 3.52 25.01
N LEU A 801 -18.78 2.65 25.01
CA LEU A 801 -17.94 2.40 26.18
C LEU A 801 -17.14 3.63 26.59
N GLY A 802 -16.56 4.36 25.63
CA GLY A 802 -15.80 5.58 25.91
C GLY A 802 -16.65 6.66 26.57
N SER A 803 -17.81 6.96 25.99
CA SER A 803 -18.77 7.92 26.56
C SER A 803 -19.32 7.44 27.91
N PHE A 804 -19.58 6.14 28.07
CA PHE A 804 -20.09 5.57 29.31
C PHE A 804 -19.09 5.75 30.44
N LEU A 805 -17.82 5.39 30.21
CA LEU A 805 -16.75 5.55 31.19
C LEU A 805 -16.57 7.02 31.56
N VAL A 806 -16.59 7.93 30.59
CA VAL A 806 -16.45 9.37 30.83
C VAL A 806 -17.59 9.92 31.69
N TYR A 807 -18.84 9.57 31.37
CA TYR A 807 -20.00 10.08 32.11
C TYR A 807 -20.13 9.46 33.51
N GLN A 808 -19.94 8.15 33.65
CA GLN A 808 -20.12 7.47 34.94
C GLN A 808 -18.96 7.72 35.90
N LEU A 809 -17.72 7.67 35.43
CA LEU A 809 -16.57 8.01 36.27
C LEU A 809 -16.55 9.51 36.59
N GLY A 810 -16.88 10.36 35.61
CA GLY A 810 -16.97 11.80 35.82
C GLY A 810 -18.03 12.17 36.86
N SER A 811 -19.22 11.56 36.80
CA SER A 811 -20.29 11.81 37.77
C SER A 811 -19.96 11.27 39.17
N LEU A 812 -19.26 10.14 39.26
CA LEU A 812 -18.74 9.65 40.53
C LEU A 812 -17.72 10.62 41.15
N VAL A 813 -16.77 11.11 40.35
CA VAL A 813 -15.74 12.06 40.81
C VAL A 813 -16.38 13.38 41.26
N LEU A 814 -17.33 13.93 40.49
CA LEU A 814 -18.05 15.15 40.88
C LEU A 814 -18.81 14.98 42.21
N ARG A 815 -19.50 13.85 42.38
CA ARG A 815 -20.16 13.51 43.65
C ARG A 815 -19.19 13.40 44.84
N VAL A 816 -17.99 12.87 44.63
CA VAL A 816 -16.96 12.74 45.68
C VAL A 816 -16.33 14.09 46.04
N ILE A 817 -16.17 14.99 45.06
CA ILE A 817 -15.59 16.33 45.26
C ILE A 817 -16.65 17.32 45.81
N GLY A 818 -17.93 16.97 45.77
CA GLY A 818 -19.03 17.79 46.29
C GLY A 818 -19.49 18.88 45.32
N CYS A 819 -19.32 18.66 44.01
CA CYS A 819 -19.79 19.54 42.94
C CYS A 819 -20.93 18.93 42.12
#